data_AF-A0A366KDI0-F1
#
_entry.id   AF-A0A366KDI0-F1
#
_cell.length_a   1.000
_cell.length_b   1.000
_cell.length_c   1.000
_cell.angle_alpha   90.00
_cell.angle_beta   90.00
_cell.angle_gamma   90.00
#
_symmetry.space_group_name_H-M   'P 1'
#
loop_
_entity.id
_entity.type
_entity.pdbx_description
1 polymer ?
#
loop_
_entity_poly.entity_id
_entity_poly.type
_entity_poly.pdbx_seq_one_letter_code
_entity_poly.pdbx_strand_id
1 'polypeptide(L)'
;MNNRRGGRGRLAYALTALLVALSCLLLPAAAPSGRAPEAHADPLDSTPADPKPQLYRMLAYNSRIDTQNDELRMDFVLRLAHGQMDPGCVPVGRYDGSGKCGLSFVYAYWGVNDNPYWYFSRAKYLNTMGQDGAARWAANVDQYYTIHQVVNSGKYDYLTISLEGDVNYPDAAGSANYDGSDSERVDPRRVGGAKLNQFVYAIAGREHARWDKGIDTLTLRPSADFDYRYVTNIAEDYPAYVYTPDCVAGSVGGACNGPMSFVGWDGYPSLFSGGQSNWGMVADYGFRGRSAPGVAPPRSFFVYWYNPAYGRGYPCSRTTSFYYQWIGLKDGRYWQPVSSLTPTVQRVDGQHPVAPGTPPAYPSTWAAFNEAAKGGKTNNLLAAGAGGGASAQLADGSIDFEKAKRADGLDGYFKLVTWPVSTGADGRTSGCDTSVNKDAYNPDAGITAGMSQAQIAARLDSGWTIDTVMSRYQIPRPDPPVIGQVGQDGYSSSATVTVSGTSPVRHQAASGGNPERRYMVTLYAEDPRHPIRQNTAEQTNDYGSRGVRIGQAEVDDQGRWSVVDNDTEVDGQGNVDGSRRRYHAYLTEENSGDRLTSDFSNIVTVTFYTAADPTPSVDRVRPPRTVDGRLPSDAKGLISGSARITHDGSSLSVDAVPAADPSARPIPILTRSNLAAGRTDWQAELTGLGRFRPVSGDHRYVFRARLTTRTGKVSALGEHTDDMDMTPPKPGVVSAGRSGVRGVARSSDAPGAPVQAGGSVSVVWPDGSRSGPVPIGSDGTWSLPLPAGMTVEGLVGVRATDPVGNESAPEWVDLRQAPRQKAVPFTGGGPWSALAACLGVAALALAAAGAAVIAKERRDRHPVAAKAKKQ
;
A
#
# COMPACT_ATOMS: atom_id res chain seq x y z
N MET A 1 -45.48 41.77 8.24
CA MET A 1 -46.84 42.27 8.52
C MET A 1 -47.68 41.12 9.07
N ASN A 2 -48.47 41.43 10.11
CA ASN A 2 -49.30 40.55 10.93
C ASN A 2 -50.30 39.65 10.17
N ASN A 3 -50.54 38.42 10.65
CA ASN A 3 -51.66 38.00 11.52
C ASN A 3 -52.29 36.63 11.19
N ARG A 4 -52.46 35.81 12.25
CA ARG A 4 -53.65 34.98 12.63
C ARG A 4 -54.03 33.77 11.76
N ARG A 5 -54.62 32.67 12.26
CA ARG A 5 -54.89 32.06 13.59
C ARG A 5 -55.66 30.76 13.32
N GLY A 6 -55.53 29.78 14.22
CA GLY A 6 -56.57 28.77 14.52
C GLY A 6 -56.36 27.39 13.88
N GLY A 7 -56.43 26.25 14.56
CA GLY A 7 -56.82 25.97 15.95
C GLY A 7 -57.64 24.69 16.04
N ARG A 8 -57.04 23.65 16.64
CA ARG A 8 -57.62 22.59 17.51
C ARG A 8 -58.69 21.61 16.96
N GLY A 9 -58.44 20.32 17.26
CA GLY A 9 -59.48 19.31 17.47
C GLY A 9 -58.89 17.90 17.63
N ARG A 10 -58.99 17.31 18.82
CA ARG A 10 -58.41 16.03 19.26
C ARG A 10 -59.54 15.09 19.76
N LEU A 11 -59.28 13.78 19.66
CA LEU A 11 -59.75 12.64 20.50
C LEU A 11 -61.13 11.97 20.28
N ALA A 12 -61.12 10.64 20.05
CA ALA A 12 -61.60 9.55 20.95
C ALA A 12 -61.53 8.17 20.22
N TYR A 13 -60.68 7.19 20.61
CA TYR A 13 -60.88 6.02 21.52
C TYR A 13 -62.07 5.09 21.14
N ALA A 14 -62.07 3.74 21.20
CA ALA A 14 -61.11 2.61 21.34
C ALA A 14 -61.93 1.27 21.39
N LEU A 15 -61.24 0.11 21.51
CA LEU A 15 -61.65 -1.28 21.90
C LEU A 15 -62.05 -2.28 20.78
N THR A 16 -61.69 -3.59 20.73
CA THR A 16 -60.64 -4.49 21.30
C THR A 16 -60.77 -5.91 20.68
N ALA A 17 -59.72 -6.76 20.83
CA ALA A 17 -59.67 -8.25 20.81
C ALA A 17 -59.46 -8.96 19.44
N LEU A 18 -58.66 -10.02 19.26
CA LEU A 18 -57.92 -10.95 20.14
C LEU A 18 -56.71 -11.58 19.35
N LEU A 19 -55.81 -12.24 20.09
CA LEU A 19 -54.44 -12.70 19.81
C LEU A 19 -54.26 -14.05 19.04
N VAL A 20 -53.08 -14.15 18.38
CA VAL A 20 -52.16 -15.32 18.22
C VAL A 20 -52.21 -16.23 16.96
N ALA A 21 -51.11 -16.08 16.18
CA ALA A 21 -50.28 -17.03 15.42
C ALA A 21 -50.88 -17.89 14.29
N LEU A 22 -50.41 -17.70 13.05
CA LEU A 22 -49.22 -18.36 12.49
C LEU A 22 -48.93 -17.80 11.08
N SER A 23 -47.72 -18.05 10.56
CA SER A 23 -47.26 -17.99 9.16
C SER A 23 -46.62 -16.70 8.61
N CYS A 24 -45.29 -16.71 8.65
CA CYS A 24 -44.34 -16.38 7.58
C CYS A 24 -44.56 -15.10 6.76
N LEU A 25 -43.92 -14.01 7.20
CA LEU A 25 -43.51 -12.92 6.31
C LEU A 25 -41.99 -12.74 6.42
N LEU A 26 -41.32 -13.12 5.32
CA LEU A 26 -39.96 -12.71 4.99
C LEU A 26 -39.93 -11.18 4.92
N LEU A 27 -39.27 -10.55 5.89
CA LEU A 27 -38.86 -9.15 5.78
C LEU A 27 -37.80 -9.06 4.67
N PRO A 28 -37.91 -8.14 3.70
CA PRO A 28 -36.76 -7.80 2.88
C PRO A 28 -35.72 -7.17 3.82
N ALA A 29 -34.52 -7.73 3.80
CA ALA A 29 -33.37 -7.18 4.50
C ALA A 29 -33.23 -5.69 4.13
N ALA A 30 -33.24 -4.84 5.14
CA ALA A 30 -32.88 -3.44 4.99
C ALA A 30 -31.47 -3.40 4.38
N ALA A 31 -31.40 -3.01 3.10
CA ALA A 31 -30.13 -2.69 2.47
C ALA A 31 -29.46 -1.59 3.30
N PRO A 32 -28.16 -1.72 3.63
CA PRO A 32 -27.46 -0.63 4.30
C PRO A 32 -27.50 0.55 3.35
N SER A 33 -28.11 1.65 3.79
CA SER A 33 -28.00 2.94 3.13
C SER A 33 -26.52 3.30 3.10
N GLY A 34 -25.87 3.07 1.96
CA GLY A 34 -24.50 3.46 1.70
C GLY A 34 -24.39 4.97 1.82
N ARG A 35 -23.93 5.41 2.98
CA ARG A 35 -23.49 6.79 3.19
C ARG A 35 -22.30 6.99 2.26
N ALA A 36 -22.36 8.00 1.40
CA ALA A 36 -21.22 8.38 0.58
C ALA A 36 -19.99 8.58 1.49
N PRO A 37 -18.77 8.21 1.03
CA PRO A 37 -17.56 8.51 1.80
C PRO A 37 -17.52 10.03 1.99
N GLU A 38 -17.69 10.46 3.23
CA GLU A 38 -17.40 11.85 3.61
C GLU A 38 -15.93 12.09 3.28
N ALA A 39 -15.64 13.19 2.57
CA ALA A 39 -14.29 13.60 2.28
C ALA A 39 -13.55 13.84 3.61
N HIS A 40 -12.78 12.84 4.05
CA HIS A 40 -11.86 13.01 5.16
C HIS A 40 -10.78 14.01 4.71
N ALA A 41 -10.89 15.24 5.22
CA ALA A 41 -9.81 16.20 5.13
C ALA A 41 -8.57 15.60 5.80
N ASP A 42 -7.50 15.49 5.02
CA ASP A 42 -6.22 14.90 5.39
C ASP A 42 -5.48 15.86 6.35
N PRO A 43 -5.17 15.45 7.60
CA PRO A 43 -4.46 16.31 8.54
C PRO A 43 -2.97 16.51 8.19
N LEU A 44 -2.39 15.77 7.23
CA LEU A 44 -0.96 15.79 6.91
C LEU A 44 -0.65 15.95 5.41
N ASP A 45 -1.68 16.17 4.59
CA ASP A 45 -1.56 16.71 3.23
C ASP A 45 -2.42 17.99 3.14
N SER A 46 -1.90 19.07 3.72
CA SER A 46 -2.62 20.31 4.04
C SER A 46 -3.16 21.10 2.83
N THR A 47 -2.95 20.62 1.61
CA THR A 47 -3.44 21.29 0.40
C THR A 47 -4.60 20.47 -0.17
N PRO A 48 -5.85 20.95 -0.09
CA PRO A 48 -6.98 20.31 -0.76
C PRO A 48 -6.68 20.05 -2.23
N ALA A 49 -7.26 19.00 -2.80
CA ALA A 49 -7.22 18.79 -4.25
C ALA A 49 -7.79 20.02 -4.96
N ASP A 50 -7.19 20.45 -6.06
CA ASP A 50 -7.79 21.51 -6.89
C ASP A 50 -9.09 20.95 -7.48
N PRO A 51 -10.26 21.52 -7.13
CA PRO A 51 -11.53 21.00 -7.62
C PRO A 51 -11.77 21.32 -9.10
N LYS A 52 -10.92 22.15 -9.73
CA LYS A 52 -11.09 22.54 -11.12
C LYS A 52 -10.84 21.34 -12.04
N PRO A 53 -11.81 20.96 -12.89
CA PRO A 53 -11.59 19.93 -13.90
C PRO A 53 -10.47 20.36 -14.85
N GLN A 54 -9.62 19.45 -15.30
CA GLN A 54 -8.58 19.76 -16.27
C GLN A 54 -8.62 18.78 -17.42
N LEU A 55 -8.59 19.28 -18.65
CA LEU A 55 -8.35 18.45 -19.81
C LEU A 55 -6.93 17.87 -19.69
N TYR A 56 -6.86 16.57 -19.51
CA TYR A 56 -5.60 15.86 -19.44
C TYR A 56 -5.07 15.57 -20.85
N ARG A 57 -5.96 15.13 -21.76
CA ARG A 57 -5.60 14.82 -23.14
C ARG A 57 -6.81 14.83 -24.05
N MET A 58 -6.68 15.45 -25.21
CA MET A 58 -7.59 15.24 -26.34
C MET A 58 -7.14 14.01 -27.13
N LEU A 59 -8.00 12.99 -27.26
CA LEU A 59 -7.71 11.77 -28.03
C LEU A 59 -8.15 11.93 -29.49
N ALA A 60 -9.37 12.46 -29.66
CA ALA A 60 -9.90 12.91 -30.94
C ALA A 60 -10.95 14.02 -30.73
N TYR A 61 -11.00 14.94 -31.67
CA TYR A 61 -12.07 15.92 -31.81
C TYR A 61 -12.44 16.01 -33.29
N ASN A 62 -13.73 15.96 -33.62
CA ASN A 62 -14.21 16.33 -34.93
C ASN A 62 -14.05 17.86 -35.12
N SER A 63 -12.82 18.30 -35.29
CA SER A 63 -12.47 19.70 -35.44
C SER A 63 -12.77 20.24 -36.84
N ARG A 64 -13.37 19.44 -37.74
CA ARG A 64 -13.77 19.85 -39.08
C ARG A 64 -15.28 19.68 -39.20
N ILE A 65 -16.00 20.79 -39.04
CA ILE A 65 -17.45 20.77 -38.85
C ILE A 65 -18.09 21.30 -40.13
N ASP A 66 -18.97 20.52 -40.75
CA ASP A 66 -19.87 21.02 -41.79
C ASP A 66 -21.09 21.65 -41.13
N THR A 67 -21.39 22.92 -41.42
CA THR A 67 -22.53 23.65 -40.84
C THR A 67 -23.89 23.03 -41.12
N GLN A 68 -24.01 22.14 -42.13
CA GLN A 68 -25.29 21.49 -42.45
C GLN A 68 -25.57 20.19 -41.69
N ASN A 69 -24.56 19.56 -41.12
CA ASN A 69 -24.62 18.20 -40.53
C ASN A 69 -23.85 18.13 -39.21
N ASP A 70 -23.69 19.29 -38.61
CA ASP A 70 -22.79 19.68 -37.57
C ASP A 70 -23.00 18.95 -36.25
N GLU A 71 -22.06 18.05 -35.97
CA GLU A 71 -22.03 17.23 -34.77
C GLU A 71 -20.79 17.48 -33.94
N LEU A 72 -21.00 17.66 -32.64
CA LEU A 72 -19.92 17.66 -31.66
C LEU A 72 -19.56 16.20 -31.34
N ARG A 73 -18.34 15.81 -31.70
CA ARG A 73 -17.78 14.50 -31.34
C ARG A 73 -16.41 14.68 -30.72
N MET A 74 -16.25 14.26 -29.46
CA MET A 74 -15.01 14.41 -28.71
C MET A 74 -14.70 13.17 -27.88
N ASP A 75 -13.46 12.71 -27.95
CA ASP A 75 -12.89 11.72 -27.06
C ASP A 75 -11.72 12.34 -26.32
N PHE A 76 -11.75 12.28 -25.00
CA PHE A 76 -10.73 12.91 -24.18
C PHE A 76 -10.59 12.24 -22.83
N VAL A 77 -9.49 12.55 -22.16
CA VAL A 77 -9.28 12.20 -20.76
C VAL A 77 -9.42 13.47 -19.94
N LEU A 78 -10.28 13.43 -18.92
CA LEU A 78 -10.52 14.53 -18.00
C LEU A 78 -10.01 14.18 -16.61
N ARG A 79 -9.21 15.07 -16.02
CA ARG A 79 -8.79 14.97 -14.61
C ARG A 79 -9.76 15.72 -13.73
N LEU A 80 -10.29 15.07 -12.69
CA LEU A 80 -11.15 15.64 -11.65
C LEU A 80 -10.53 15.40 -10.27
N ALA A 81 -10.89 16.18 -9.26
CA ALA A 81 -10.58 15.80 -7.87
C ALA A 81 -11.35 14.51 -7.51
N HIS A 82 -10.70 13.66 -6.70
CA HIS A 82 -11.23 12.34 -6.37
C HIS A 82 -12.64 12.43 -5.77
N GLY A 83 -13.58 11.66 -6.31
CA GLY A 83 -14.96 11.60 -5.83
C GLY A 83 -15.87 12.76 -6.28
N GLN A 84 -15.40 13.69 -7.10
CA GLN A 84 -16.28 14.72 -7.69
C GLN A 84 -17.32 14.14 -8.65
N MET A 85 -17.00 13.04 -9.33
CA MET A 85 -17.89 12.29 -10.22
C MET A 85 -18.05 10.86 -9.73
N ASP A 86 -19.30 10.42 -9.58
CA ASP A 86 -19.65 9.03 -9.27
C ASP A 86 -20.21 8.37 -10.54
N PRO A 87 -19.43 7.52 -11.25
CA PRO A 87 -19.90 6.85 -12.46
C PRO A 87 -20.93 5.73 -12.16
N GLY A 88 -21.04 5.29 -10.91
CA GLY A 88 -22.02 4.29 -10.43
C GLY A 88 -23.35 4.88 -9.96
N CYS A 89 -23.51 6.20 -9.97
CA CYS A 89 -24.70 6.94 -9.52
C CYS A 89 -26.03 6.52 -10.20
N VAL A 90 -25.95 5.87 -11.36
CA VAL A 90 -27.06 5.31 -12.13
C VAL A 90 -26.67 3.91 -12.61
N PRO A 91 -27.63 2.95 -12.71
CA PRO A 91 -27.34 1.62 -13.21
C PRO A 91 -26.74 1.62 -14.62
N VAL A 92 -25.98 0.58 -14.97
CA VAL A 92 -25.46 0.36 -16.33
C VAL A 92 -26.60 0.44 -17.35
N GLY A 93 -26.36 1.15 -18.46
CA GLY A 93 -27.36 1.40 -19.50
C GLY A 93 -28.45 2.40 -19.11
N ARG A 94 -28.38 3.03 -17.93
CA ARG A 94 -29.21 4.18 -17.55
C ARG A 94 -28.40 5.47 -17.62
N TYR A 95 -29.11 6.59 -17.57
CA TYR A 95 -28.52 7.92 -17.70
C TYR A 95 -28.89 8.84 -16.54
N ASP A 96 -28.06 9.84 -16.29
CA ASP A 96 -28.36 10.96 -15.42
C ASP A 96 -28.61 12.22 -16.24
N GLY A 97 -29.88 12.63 -16.26
CA GLY A 97 -30.32 13.86 -16.90
C GLY A 97 -30.31 15.09 -16.01
N SER A 98 -29.75 15.03 -14.80
CA SER A 98 -29.75 16.16 -13.83
C SER A 98 -28.35 16.55 -13.32
N GLY A 99 -27.29 15.86 -13.74
CA GLY A 99 -25.94 16.07 -13.22
C GLY A 99 -25.76 15.71 -11.74
N LYS A 100 -26.68 14.91 -11.17
CA LYS A 100 -26.62 14.40 -9.79
C LYS A 100 -25.37 13.54 -9.54
N CYS A 101 -24.78 13.01 -10.61
CA CYS A 101 -23.56 12.21 -10.56
C CYS A 101 -22.30 13.06 -10.30
N GLY A 102 -22.38 14.38 -10.51
CA GLY A 102 -21.32 15.33 -10.16
C GLY A 102 -20.42 15.76 -11.33
N LEU A 103 -20.79 15.43 -12.56
CA LEU A 103 -20.19 15.99 -13.77
C LEU A 103 -21.31 16.35 -14.75
N SER A 104 -21.13 17.47 -15.46
CA SER A 104 -21.98 17.90 -16.57
C SER A 104 -21.11 18.54 -17.64
N PHE A 105 -21.51 18.36 -18.91
CA PHE A 105 -20.92 19.09 -20.04
C PHE A 105 -21.97 20.02 -20.63
N VAL A 106 -21.58 21.27 -20.82
CA VAL A 106 -22.39 22.31 -21.45
C VAL A 106 -21.58 22.88 -22.60
N TYR A 107 -22.15 22.94 -23.80
CA TYR A 107 -21.43 23.34 -25.01
C TYR A 107 -22.26 24.31 -25.84
N ALA A 108 -21.59 25.24 -26.52
CA ALA A 108 -22.27 26.25 -27.31
C ALA A 108 -22.99 25.57 -28.49
N TYR A 109 -24.31 25.75 -28.58
CA TYR A 109 -25.11 25.17 -29.66
C TYR A 109 -24.74 25.83 -31.00
N TRP A 110 -24.71 27.16 -31.05
CA TRP A 110 -24.39 27.87 -32.31
C TRP A 110 -22.88 27.99 -32.63
N GLY A 111 -22.00 27.58 -31.72
CA GLY A 111 -20.55 27.60 -31.94
C GLY A 111 -19.93 28.98 -32.25
N VAL A 112 -20.64 30.09 -32.02
CA VAL A 112 -20.21 31.47 -32.34
C VAL A 112 -20.39 32.41 -31.13
N ASN A 113 -19.31 33.09 -30.74
CA ASN A 113 -19.08 34.26 -29.85
C ASN A 113 -19.97 34.63 -28.64
N ASP A 114 -19.37 35.48 -27.77
CA ASP A 114 -19.78 35.98 -26.43
C ASP A 114 -21.06 36.84 -26.37
N ASN A 115 -22.09 36.44 -27.10
CA ASN A 115 -23.40 37.08 -27.12
C ASN A 115 -24.09 36.96 -25.73
N PRO A 116 -24.73 38.02 -25.19
CA PRO A 116 -25.40 38.00 -23.89
C PRO A 116 -26.59 37.01 -23.74
N TYR A 117 -26.96 36.27 -24.79
CA TYR A 117 -28.00 35.24 -24.78
C TYR A 117 -27.54 33.97 -25.51
N TRP A 118 -26.51 33.31 -25.00
CA TRP A 118 -26.02 32.07 -25.59
C TRP A 118 -27.06 30.95 -25.52
N TYR A 119 -27.32 30.27 -26.63
CA TYR A 119 -27.94 28.96 -26.61
C TYR A 119 -26.85 27.91 -26.39
N PHE A 120 -26.82 27.34 -25.20
CA PHE A 120 -25.99 26.21 -24.86
C PHE A 120 -26.83 24.93 -24.88
N SER A 121 -26.22 23.83 -25.27
CA SER A 121 -26.79 22.50 -25.08
C SER A 121 -26.05 21.76 -23.97
N ARG A 122 -26.71 20.79 -23.35
CA ARG A 122 -26.15 20.02 -22.25
C ARG A 122 -26.16 18.53 -22.57
N ALA A 123 -25.02 17.89 -22.45
CA ALA A 123 -24.92 16.44 -22.60
C ALA A 123 -25.31 15.71 -21.32
N LYS A 124 -26.03 14.60 -21.47
CA LYS A 124 -26.51 13.75 -20.37
C LYS A 124 -25.49 12.63 -20.10
N TYR A 125 -25.28 12.24 -18.84
CA TYR A 125 -24.36 11.15 -18.54
C TYR A 125 -25.01 9.79 -18.85
N LEU A 126 -24.45 8.99 -19.75
CA LEU A 126 -24.82 7.59 -19.97
C LEU A 126 -23.79 6.64 -19.35
N ASN A 127 -24.23 5.75 -18.47
CA ASN A 127 -23.34 4.73 -17.88
C ASN A 127 -23.10 3.56 -18.85
N THR A 128 -21.89 3.48 -19.42
CA THR A 128 -21.46 2.45 -20.38
C THR A 128 -20.55 1.38 -19.81
N MET A 129 -20.34 1.34 -18.49
CA MET A 129 -19.44 0.39 -17.82
C MET A 129 -20.06 -1.02 -17.71
N GLY A 130 -20.44 -1.59 -18.85
CA GLY A 130 -20.99 -2.93 -19.01
C GLY A 130 -21.66 -3.11 -20.36
N GLN A 131 -21.94 -4.36 -20.73
CA GLN A 131 -22.43 -4.72 -22.07
C GLN A 131 -23.70 -3.99 -22.51
N ASP A 132 -24.70 -3.89 -21.64
CA ASP A 132 -25.96 -3.21 -21.96
C ASP A 132 -25.76 -1.68 -22.12
N GLY A 133 -24.80 -1.11 -21.38
CA GLY A 133 -24.41 0.28 -21.50
C GLY A 133 -23.68 0.56 -22.82
N ALA A 134 -22.67 -0.25 -23.16
CA ALA A 134 -21.97 -0.18 -24.43
C ALA A 134 -22.91 -0.32 -25.63
N ALA A 135 -23.87 -1.26 -25.57
CA ALA A 135 -24.90 -1.41 -26.60
C ALA A 135 -25.80 -0.17 -26.73
N ARG A 136 -26.17 0.45 -25.61
CA ARG A 136 -26.98 1.68 -25.61
C ARG A 136 -26.22 2.87 -26.19
N TRP A 137 -24.92 3.00 -25.88
CA TRP A 137 -24.07 4.01 -26.51
C TRP A 137 -23.93 3.76 -28.02
N ALA A 138 -23.79 2.50 -28.43
CA ALA A 138 -23.76 2.17 -29.85
C ALA A 138 -25.03 2.52 -30.61
N ALA A 139 -26.18 2.46 -29.95
CA ALA A 139 -27.46 2.89 -30.49
C ALA A 139 -27.77 4.38 -30.20
N ASN A 140 -26.79 5.17 -29.73
CA ASN A 140 -27.04 6.56 -29.35
C ASN A 140 -27.40 7.43 -30.56
N VAL A 141 -28.34 8.35 -30.32
CA VAL A 141 -28.87 9.35 -31.27
C VAL A 141 -29.31 10.65 -30.56
N ASP A 142 -29.03 10.80 -29.26
CA ASP A 142 -29.27 12.06 -28.54
C ASP A 142 -27.98 12.48 -27.83
N GLN A 143 -27.90 13.73 -27.38
CA GLN A 143 -26.77 14.35 -26.68
C GLN A 143 -26.41 13.65 -25.36
N TYR A 144 -25.44 12.72 -25.42
CA TYR A 144 -24.87 12.08 -24.23
C TYR A 144 -23.34 12.21 -24.19
N TYR A 145 -22.83 12.18 -22.97
CA TYR A 145 -21.45 11.80 -22.73
C TYR A 145 -21.40 10.50 -21.95
N THR A 146 -20.31 9.78 -22.07
CA THR A 146 -20.09 8.56 -21.33
C THR A 146 -18.70 8.50 -20.73
N ILE A 147 -18.54 7.69 -19.68
CA ILE A 147 -17.26 7.40 -19.05
C ILE A 147 -16.94 5.93 -19.32
N HIS A 148 -15.86 5.71 -20.05
CA HIS A 148 -15.37 4.39 -20.41
C HIS A 148 -14.53 3.77 -19.29
N GLN A 149 -13.67 4.59 -18.67
CA GLN A 149 -12.70 4.16 -17.67
C GLN A 149 -12.53 5.24 -16.61
N VAL A 150 -12.40 4.81 -15.35
CA VAL A 150 -11.98 5.66 -14.23
C VAL A 150 -10.64 5.17 -13.70
N VAL A 151 -9.70 6.11 -13.59
CA VAL A 151 -8.31 5.88 -13.21
C VAL A 151 -8.04 6.75 -11.99
N ASN A 152 -8.14 6.18 -10.79
CA ASN A 152 -7.85 6.89 -9.54
C ASN A 152 -6.32 7.09 -9.41
N SER A 153 -5.86 8.32 -9.24
CA SER A 153 -4.44 8.67 -9.20
C SER A 153 -4.16 9.92 -8.36
N GLY A 154 -3.43 9.74 -7.27
CA GLY A 154 -3.21 10.76 -6.25
C GLY A 154 -4.52 11.30 -5.68
N LYS A 155 -4.64 12.63 -5.67
CA LYS A 155 -5.86 13.32 -5.24
C LYS A 155 -6.93 13.39 -6.33
N TYR A 156 -6.71 12.75 -7.48
CA TYR A 156 -7.48 12.99 -8.69
C TYR A 156 -7.98 11.70 -9.33
N ASP A 157 -9.06 11.79 -10.07
CA ASP A 157 -9.59 10.76 -10.95
C ASP A 157 -9.39 11.18 -12.41
N TYR A 158 -8.97 10.24 -13.25
CA TYR A 158 -8.81 10.45 -14.68
C TYR A 158 -9.90 9.65 -15.40
N LEU A 159 -10.78 10.36 -16.08
CA LEU A 159 -11.96 9.81 -16.73
C LEU A 159 -11.71 9.77 -18.23
N THR A 160 -11.76 8.60 -18.84
CA THR A 160 -11.83 8.50 -20.31
C THR A 160 -13.26 8.73 -20.73
N ILE A 161 -13.50 9.79 -21.50
CA ILE A 161 -14.83 10.28 -21.87
C ILE A 161 -14.98 10.32 -23.39
N SER A 162 -16.15 9.90 -23.83
CA SER A 162 -16.66 10.22 -25.18
C SER A 162 -17.90 11.09 -25.04
N LEU A 163 -17.96 12.14 -25.83
CA LEU A 163 -19.02 13.13 -25.86
C LEU A 163 -19.60 13.20 -27.26
N GLU A 164 -20.92 13.19 -27.32
CA GLU A 164 -21.72 13.44 -28.50
C GLU A 164 -22.74 14.54 -28.19
N GLY A 165 -23.06 15.36 -29.19
CA GLY A 165 -24.14 16.32 -29.09
C GLY A 165 -24.32 17.21 -30.31
N ASP A 166 -25.55 17.69 -30.46
CA ASP A 166 -25.98 18.49 -31.60
C ASP A 166 -25.47 19.93 -31.45
N VAL A 167 -24.79 20.42 -32.48
CA VAL A 167 -24.48 21.85 -32.65
C VAL A 167 -25.19 22.36 -33.90
N ASN A 168 -25.21 23.68 -34.09
CA ASN A 168 -25.87 24.35 -35.21
C ASN A 168 -25.07 25.60 -35.58
N TYR A 169 -23.95 25.45 -36.27
CA TYR A 169 -23.18 26.57 -36.76
C TYR A 169 -23.98 27.37 -37.80
N PRO A 170 -23.88 28.71 -37.80
CA PRO A 170 -24.51 29.49 -38.85
C PRO A 170 -23.95 29.13 -40.24
N ASP A 171 -24.84 28.80 -41.17
CA ASP A 171 -24.47 28.42 -42.55
C ASP A 171 -23.84 29.55 -43.38
N ALA A 172 -24.16 30.81 -43.04
CA ALA A 172 -23.79 31.99 -43.82
C ALA A 172 -23.23 33.12 -42.95
N ALA A 173 -22.21 33.81 -43.45
CA ALA A 173 -21.48 34.88 -42.76
C ALA A 173 -22.37 36.06 -42.28
N GLY A 174 -23.52 36.27 -42.94
CA GLY A 174 -24.50 37.31 -42.62
C GLY A 174 -25.59 36.88 -41.64
N SER A 175 -25.50 35.69 -41.05
CA SER A 175 -26.49 35.20 -40.09
C SER A 175 -26.66 36.16 -38.91
N ALA A 176 -27.90 36.33 -38.45
CA ALA A 176 -28.24 37.11 -37.26
C ALA A 176 -27.72 36.48 -35.95
N ASN A 177 -27.26 35.23 -36.02
CA ASN A 177 -26.65 34.54 -34.88
C ASN A 177 -25.21 34.98 -34.64
N TYR A 178 -24.55 35.61 -35.62
CA TYR A 178 -23.29 36.30 -35.41
C TYR A 178 -23.52 37.66 -34.76
N ASP A 179 -22.72 38.02 -33.77
CA ASP A 179 -22.65 39.40 -33.28
C ASP A 179 -21.93 40.29 -34.32
N GLY A 180 -22.30 41.57 -34.38
CA GLY A 180 -21.69 42.56 -35.26
C GLY A 180 -20.21 42.80 -34.98
N SER A 181 -19.73 42.44 -33.79
CA SER A 181 -18.31 42.51 -33.40
C SER A 181 -17.49 41.28 -33.81
N ASP A 182 -18.13 40.22 -34.33
CA ASP A 182 -17.48 38.96 -34.66
C ASP A 182 -16.51 39.11 -35.84
N SER A 183 -15.23 38.91 -35.55
CA SER A 183 -14.13 38.87 -36.53
C SER A 183 -13.95 37.48 -37.16
N GLU A 184 -14.46 36.43 -36.54
CA GLU A 184 -14.42 35.03 -37.02
C GLU A 184 -15.82 34.58 -37.44
N ARG A 185 -15.99 34.27 -38.73
CA ARG A 185 -17.27 33.86 -39.33
C ARG A 185 -17.03 32.75 -40.33
N VAL A 186 -18.08 31.99 -40.64
CA VAL A 186 -18.04 31.07 -41.77
C VAL A 186 -17.72 31.84 -43.07
N ASP A 187 -16.88 31.27 -43.93
CA ASP A 187 -16.48 31.90 -45.19
C ASP A 187 -16.41 30.89 -46.34
N PRO A 188 -17.35 30.90 -47.30
CA PRO A 188 -17.36 29.96 -48.44
C PRO A 188 -16.19 30.14 -49.43
N ARG A 189 -15.37 31.17 -49.26
CA ARG A 189 -14.18 31.43 -50.11
C ARG A 189 -12.89 30.83 -49.54
N ARG A 190 -12.91 30.38 -48.28
CA ARG A 190 -11.73 29.92 -47.56
C ARG A 190 -11.54 28.41 -47.71
N VAL A 191 -10.56 28.01 -48.50
CA VAL A 191 -10.15 26.60 -48.62
C VAL A 191 -9.72 26.07 -47.24
N GLY A 192 -10.19 24.87 -46.87
CA GLY A 192 -9.94 24.26 -45.56
C GLY A 192 -10.88 24.72 -44.43
N GLY A 193 -11.92 25.50 -44.75
CA GLY A 193 -12.89 26.01 -43.79
C GLY A 193 -12.38 27.23 -43.00
N ALA A 194 -13.31 27.92 -42.33
CA ALA A 194 -13.01 29.05 -41.46
C ALA A 194 -12.70 28.56 -40.04
N LYS A 195 -11.72 29.18 -39.38
CA LYS A 195 -11.45 28.89 -37.97
C LYS A 195 -12.53 29.55 -37.11
N LEU A 196 -13.21 28.77 -36.26
CA LEU A 196 -14.14 29.24 -35.24
C LEU A 196 -13.91 28.49 -33.93
N ASN A 197 -14.20 29.13 -32.80
CA ASN A 197 -14.06 28.52 -31.49
C ASN A 197 -15.35 27.80 -31.09
N GLN A 198 -15.26 26.48 -30.89
CA GLN A 198 -16.30 25.74 -30.18
C GLN A 198 -16.04 25.87 -28.67
N PHE A 199 -17.09 26.13 -27.91
CA PHE A 199 -17.00 26.19 -26.44
C PHE A 199 -17.61 24.92 -25.85
N VAL A 200 -16.85 24.23 -25.01
CA VAL A 200 -17.27 23.01 -24.32
C VAL A 200 -16.79 23.08 -22.88
N TYR A 201 -17.70 23.27 -21.95
CA TYR A 201 -17.42 23.45 -20.54
C TYR A 201 -17.66 22.16 -19.77
N ALA A 202 -16.60 21.65 -19.14
CA ALA A 202 -16.71 20.60 -18.13
C ALA A 202 -17.00 21.24 -16.77
N ILE A 203 -18.06 20.81 -16.09
CA ILE A 203 -18.51 21.35 -14.80
C ILE A 203 -18.51 20.22 -13.77
N ALA A 204 -17.65 20.31 -12.76
CA ALA A 204 -17.41 19.24 -11.78
C ALA A 204 -17.96 19.55 -10.38
N GLY A 205 -18.33 18.50 -9.64
CA GLY A 205 -18.87 18.56 -8.29
C GLY A 205 -20.40 18.57 -8.26
N ARG A 206 -20.98 17.80 -7.32
CA ARG A 206 -22.45 17.58 -7.21
C ARG A 206 -23.28 18.85 -6.97
N GLU A 207 -22.67 19.90 -6.42
CA GLU A 207 -23.36 21.18 -6.19
C GLU A 207 -23.40 22.04 -7.44
N HIS A 208 -22.37 21.96 -8.28
CA HIS A 208 -22.19 22.82 -9.46
C HIS A 208 -22.66 22.17 -10.76
N ALA A 209 -22.58 20.84 -10.85
CA ALA A 209 -22.98 20.09 -12.02
C ALA A 209 -24.50 19.88 -12.13
N ARG A 210 -25.29 20.28 -11.12
CA ARG A 210 -26.72 19.98 -11.05
C ARG A 210 -27.59 20.91 -11.91
N TRP A 211 -28.57 20.30 -12.58
CA TRP A 211 -29.56 20.98 -13.43
C TRP A 211 -30.94 20.34 -13.27
N ASP A 212 -31.99 21.08 -13.63
CA ASP A 212 -33.34 20.53 -13.70
C ASP A 212 -33.42 19.45 -14.80
N LYS A 213 -34.21 18.41 -14.53
CA LYS A 213 -34.36 17.28 -15.45
C LYS A 213 -35.08 17.70 -16.73
N GLY A 214 -34.60 17.18 -17.85
CA GLY A 214 -35.23 17.41 -19.17
C GLY A 214 -34.85 18.75 -19.81
N ILE A 215 -33.92 19.50 -19.20
CA ILE A 215 -33.29 20.63 -19.87
C ILE A 215 -32.17 20.12 -20.78
N ASP A 216 -32.39 20.22 -22.08
CA ASP A 216 -31.41 19.92 -23.12
C ASP A 216 -30.79 21.22 -23.70
N THR A 217 -31.55 22.32 -23.77
CA THR A 217 -31.08 23.65 -24.20
C THR A 217 -31.19 24.70 -23.08
N LEU A 218 -30.19 25.56 -22.96
CA LEU A 218 -29.97 26.52 -21.89
C LEU A 218 -29.71 27.91 -22.45
N THR A 219 -30.18 28.94 -21.77
CA THR A 219 -29.66 30.31 -21.93
C THR A 219 -28.74 30.62 -20.76
N LEU A 220 -27.45 30.83 -21.04
CA LEU A 220 -26.42 30.97 -20.01
C LEU A 220 -25.41 32.07 -20.41
N ARG A 221 -24.87 32.78 -19.42
CA ARG A 221 -23.73 33.69 -19.55
C ARG A 221 -22.53 33.10 -18.80
N PRO A 222 -21.59 32.42 -19.48
CA PRO A 222 -20.45 31.78 -18.82
C PRO A 222 -19.68 32.68 -17.84
N SER A 223 -19.52 33.97 -18.17
CA SER A 223 -18.82 34.95 -17.33
C SER A 223 -19.56 35.30 -16.02
N ALA A 224 -20.88 35.10 -15.96
CA ALA A 224 -21.71 35.43 -14.81
C ALA A 224 -22.23 34.19 -14.05
N ASP A 225 -22.49 33.10 -14.76
CA ASP A 225 -23.18 31.91 -14.23
C ASP A 225 -22.22 30.81 -13.76
N PHE A 226 -20.96 30.82 -14.20
CA PHE A 226 -19.98 29.80 -13.81
C PHE A 226 -19.13 30.20 -12.60
N ASP A 227 -18.95 29.23 -11.69
CA ASP A 227 -17.86 29.25 -10.72
C ASP A 227 -16.63 28.56 -11.33
N TYR A 228 -15.70 29.36 -11.84
CA TYR A 228 -14.49 28.87 -12.52
C TYR A 228 -13.52 28.06 -11.64
N ARG A 229 -13.80 27.91 -10.35
CA ARG A 229 -13.12 26.92 -9.50
C ARG A 229 -13.54 25.48 -9.84
N TYR A 230 -14.65 25.29 -10.55
CA TYR A 230 -15.24 23.99 -10.88
C TYR A 230 -15.50 23.81 -12.38
N VAL A 231 -15.09 24.78 -13.21
CA VAL A 231 -15.40 24.82 -14.64
C VAL A 231 -14.15 25.05 -15.47
N THR A 232 -14.01 24.29 -16.57
CA THR A 232 -12.95 24.45 -17.57
C THR A 232 -13.51 24.32 -18.97
N ASN A 233 -13.12 25.22 -19.88
CA ASN A 233 -13.37 25.07 -21.31
C ASN A 233 -12.36 24.05 -21.89
N ILE A 234 -12.82 22.85 -22.20
CA ILE A 234 -11.96 21.77 -22.71
C ILE A 234 -11.64 21.90 -24.20
N ALA A 235 -12.25 22.86 -24.90
CA ALA A 235 -12.00 23.12 -26.32
C ALA A 235 -11.13 24.37 -26.56
N GLU A 236 -10.68 25.05 -25.50
CA GLU A 236 -9.95 26.33 -25.59
C GLU A 236 -8.72 26.29 -26.51
N ASP A 237 -7.93 25.22 -26.42
CA ASP A 237 -6.73 25.01 -27.24
C ASP A 237 -6.99 24.20 -28.54
N TYR A 238 -8.26 23.85 -28.81
CA TYR A 238 -8.65 22.96 -29.91
C TYR A 238 -9.72 23.63 -30.78
N PRO A 239 -9.32 24.50 -31.72
CA PRO A 239 -10.27 25.22 -32.56
C PRO A 239 -11.01 24.28 -33.52
N ALA A 240 -12.22 24.68 -33.90
CA ALA A 240 -12.96 24.07 -35.00
C ALA A 240 -12.62 24.80 -36.31
N TYR A 241 -12.68 24.05 -37.42
CA TYR A 241 -12.61 24.52 -38.78
C TYR A 241 -13.95 24.22 -39.43
N VAL A 242 -14.72 25.26 -39.68
CA VAL A 242 -16.11 25.18 -40.10
C VAL A 242 -16.19 25.34 -41.61
N TYR A 243 -16.86 24.38 -42.25
CA TYR A 243 -17.09 24.29 -43.68
C TYR A 243 -18.56 24.59 -43.95
N THR A 244 -18.84 25.44 -44.93
CA THR A 244 -20.21 25.71 -45.38
C THR A 244 -20.53 24.94 -46.66
N PRO A 245 -21.79 24.55 -46.86
CA PRO A 245 -22.27 23.98 -48.12
C PRO A 245 -22.20 24.96 -49.30
N ASP A 246 -22.04 26.25 -49.03
CA ASP A 246 -22.11 27.31 -50.03
C ASP A 246 -20.82 27.43 -50.85
N CYS A 247 -21.00 27.79 -52.12
CA CYS A 247 -19.91 28.14 -53.00
C CYS A 247 -20.27 29.38 -53.82
N VAL A 248 -19.34 30.34 -53.88
CA VAL A 248 -19.60 31.68 -54.42
C VAL A 248 -18.53 32.11 -55.42
N ALA A 249 -18.85 33.12 -56.24
CA ALA A 249 -17.86 33.74 -57.13
C ALA A 249 -16.73 34.40 -56.31
N GLY A 250 -15.48 34.17 -56.74
CA GLY A 250 -14.27 34.68 -56.06
C GLY A 250 -13.59 33.69 -55.10
N SER A 251 -14.09 32.47 -54.93
CA SER A 251 -13.34 31.41 -54.21
C SER A 251 -11.97 31.18 -54.88
N VAL A 252 -10.91 31.09 -54.07
CA VAL A 252 -9.53 30.99 -54.58
C VAL A 252 -9.39 29.71 -55.42
N GLY A 253 -8.88 29.84 -56.64
CA GLY A 253 -8.79 28.71 -57.59
C GLY A 253 -10.13 28.08 -57.99
N GLY A 254 -11.26 28.74 -57.69
CA GLY A 254 -12.61 28.23 -57.95
C GLY A 254 -13.07 27.11 -56.99
N ALA A 255 -12.35 26.87 -55.88
CA ALA A 255 -12.44 25.63 -55.12
C ALA A 255 -13.17 25.75 -53.75
N CYS A 256 -14.22 26.56 -53.62
CA CYS A 256 -15.10 26.63 -52.41
C CYS A 256 -14.34 26.50 -51.06
N ASN A 257 -14.88 25.73 -50.08
CA ASN A 257 -14.13 25.32 -48.87
C ASN A 257 -13.33 24.02 -49.03
N GLY A 258 -13.76 23.11 -49.89
CA GLY A 258 -13.21 21.75 -49.95
C GLY A 258 -14.28 20.67 -49.85
N PRO A 259 -13.92 19.41 -50.16
CA PRO A 259 -14.77 18.27 -49.82
C PRO A 259 -14.88 18.12 -48.30
N MET A 260 -16.03 17.61 -47.83
CA MET A 260 -16.35 17.35 -46.43
C MET A 260 -16.70 15.89 -46.23
N SER A 261 -16.38 15.33 -45.06
CA SER A 261 -16.73 13.96 -44.70
C SER A 261 -17.91 13.96 -43.73
N PHE A 262 -18.91 13.12 -43.99
CA PHE A 262 -20.09 13.00 -43.16
C PHE A 262 -19.77 12.19 -41.90
N VAL A 263 -19.97 12.79 -40.73
CA VAL A 263 -19.73 12.17 -39.41
C VAL A 263 -20.90 11.30 -38.93
N GLY A 264 -22.09 11.55 -39.48
CA GLY A 264 -23.32 10.88 -39.10
C GLY A 264 -24.01 11.54 -37.90
N TRP A 265 -25.32 11.75 -37.99
CA TRP A 265 -26.20 12.18 -36.89
C TRP A 265 -27.60 11.51 -36.98
N ASP A 266 -28.31 11.38 -35.86
CA ASP A 266 -29.64 10.74 -35.71
C ASP A 266 -29.84 9.37 -36.39
N GLY A 267 -28.90 8.45 -36.20
CA GLY A 267 -28.99 7.07 -36.73
C GLY A 267 -28.72 6.95 -38.23
N TYR A 268 -28.18 8.00 -38.87
CA TYR A 268 -27.86 8.03 -40.29
C TYR A 268 -26.36 8.17 -40.58
N PRO A 269 -25.75 7.33 -41.44
CA PRO A 269 -26.34 6.17 -42.11
C PRO A 269 -26.62 5.02 -41.13
N SER A 270 -27.46 4.07 -41.54
CA SER A 270 -27.81 2.94 -40.67
C SER A 270 -26.61 2.00 -40.44
N LEU A 271 -26.07 2.03 -39.22
CA LEU A 271 -25.04 1.13 -38.71
C LEU A 271 -25.65 -0.12 -38.07
N PHE A 272 -24.81 -1.09 -37.68
CA PHE A 272 -25.25 -2.36 -37.09
C PHE A 272 -26.18 -2.21 -35.88
N SER A 273 -26.01 -1.14 -35.11
CA SER A 273 -26.76 -0.82 -33.90
C SER A 273 -28.05 -0.06 -34.18
N GLY A 274 -28.23 0.46 -35.41
CA GLY A 274 -29.29 1.42 -35.74
C GLY A 274 -29.05 2.84 -35.22
N GLY A 275 -27.91 3.08 -34.54
CA GLY A 275 -27.48 4.39 -34.01
C GLY A 275 -26.00 4.63 -34.32
N GLN A 276 -25.32 5.49 -33.54
CA GLN A 276 -24.14 6.21 -34.05
C GLN A 276 -22.93 6.29 -33.13
N SER A 277 -22.60 5.25 -32.36
CA SER A 277 -21.23 5.18 -31.85
C SER A 277 -20.29 4.67 -32.94
N ASN A 278 -20.18 5.36 -34.07
CA ASN A 278 -18.98 5.26 -34.88
C ASN A 278 -17.84 6.06 -34.23
N TRP A 279 -18.20 7.00 -33.35
CA TRP A 279 -17.33 7.67 -32.38
C TRP A 279 -17.47 7.10 -30.96
N GLY A 280 -16.35 6.96 -30.27
CA GLY A 280 -16.27 6.54 -28.88
C GLY A 280 -16.82 5.13 -28.64
N MET A 281 -16.83 4.25 -29.66
CA MET A 281 -17.44 2.93 -29.51
C MET A 281 -16.73 2.12 -28.42
N VAL A 282 -17.52 1.52 -27.52
CA VAL A 282 -17.01 0.69 -26.43
C VAL A 282 -17.05 -0.79 -26.84
N ALA A 283 -15.94 -1.32 -27.34
CA ALA A 283 -15.85 -2.70 -27.83
C ALA A 283 -15.60 -3.73 -26.71
N ASP A 284 -15.20 -3.29 -25.52
CA ASP A 284 -14.71 -4.10 -24.39
C ASP A 284 -15.59 -5.29 -24.02
N TYR A 285 -16.90 -5.12 -24.09
CA TYR A 285 -17.89 -6.09 -23.63
C TYR A 285 -18.47 -6.94 -24.76
N GLY A 286 -18.16 -6.60 -26.02
CA GLY A 286 -18.82 -7.15 -27.20
C GLY A 286 -20.30 -6.79 -27.26
N PHE A 287 -20.97 -7.18 -28.34
CA PHE A 287 -22.38 -6.87 -28.55
C PHE A 287 -23.20 -8.17 -28.65
N ARG A 288 -24.24 -8.31 -27.80
CA ARG A 288 -25.01 -9.57 -27.68
C ARG A 288 -25.54 -10.04 -29.04
N GLY A 289 -25.16 -11.26 -29.42
CA GLY A 289 -25.57 -11.88 -30.69
C GLY A 289 -24.96 -11.23 -31.94
N ARG A 290 -23.99 -10.31 -31.78
CA ARG A 290 -23.38 -9.55 -32.88
C ARG A 290 -21.85 -9.71 -32.90
N SER A 291 -21.18 -9.70 -31.75
CA SER A 291 -19.72 -9.86 -31.67
C SER A 291 -19.23 -10.27 -30.28
N ALA A 292 -18.01 -10.79 -30.23
CA ALA A 292 -17.30 -11.10 -28.98
C ALA A 292 -16.72 -9.82 -28.33
N PRO A 293 -16.34 -9.88 -27.03
CA PRO A 293 -15.52 -8.84 -26.39
C PRO A 293 -14.31 -8.42 -27.25
N GLY A 294 -14.08 -7.11 -27.37
CA GLY A 294 -12.99 -6.55 -28.17
C GLY A 294 -13.26 -6.47 -29.69
N VAL A 295 -14.41 -6.98 -30.15
CA VAL A 295 -14.74 -7.05 -31.58
C VAL A 295 -15.87 -6.09 -31.93
N ALA A 296 -15.61 -5.19 -32.88
CA ALA A 296 -16.63 -4.36 -33.50
C ALA A 296 -17.35 -5.17 -34.61
N PRO A 297 -18.70 -5.22 -34.62
CA PRO A 297 -19.47 -5.90 -35.66
C PRO A 297 -19.19 -5.38 -37.09
N PRO A 298 -19.59 -6.12 -38.14
CA PRO A 298 -19.58 -5.55 -39.49
C PRO A 298 -20.59 -4.40 -39.56
N ARG A 299 -20.30 -3.40 -40.42
CA ARG A 299 -21.11 -2.19 -40.59
C ARG A 299 -21.21 -1.32 -39.32
N SER A 300 -20.11 -1.24 -38.59
CA SER A 300 -19.88 -0.37 -37.42
C SER A 300 -19.28 0.99 -37.77
N PHE A 301 -18.54 1.07 -38.87
CA PHE A 301 -17.76 2.23 -39.28
C PHE A 301 -18.07 2.59 -40.73
N PHE A 302 -17.96 3.87 -41.08
CA PHE A 302 -18.23 4.32 -42.42
C PHE A 302 -17.40 5.53 -42.82
N VAL A 303 -17.21 5.68 -44.13
CA VAL A 303 -16.63 6.89 -44.73
C VAL A 303 -17.54 7.34 -45.86
N TYR A 304 -17.86 8.65 -45.87
CA TYR A 304 -18.65 9.24 -46.94
C TYR A 304 -18.30 10.71 -47.17
N TRP A 305 -17.76 11.03 -48.35
CA TRP A 305 -17.40 12.40 -48.71
C TRP A 305 -18.41 13.04 -49.67
N TYR A 306 -18.64 14.34 -49.50
CA TYR A 306 -19.43 15.20 -50.39
C TYR A 306 -18.66 16.50 -50.67
N ASN A 307 -19.05 17.21 -51.73
CA ASN A 307 -18.26 18.33 -52.22
C ASN A 307 -19.17 19.50 -52.66
N PRO A 308 -19.08 20.69 -52.03
CA PRO A 308 -19.84 21.90 -52.39
C PRO A 308 -19.74 22.29 -53.87
N ALA A 309 -18.62 22.00 -54.51
CA ALA A 309 -18.39 22.32 -55.92
C ALA A 309 -19.16 21.39 -56.87
N TYR A 310 -19.63 20.22 -56.41
CA TYR A 310 -20.29 19.22 -57.25
C TYR A 310 -21.60 19.74 -57.87
N GLY A 311 -21.73 19.58 -59.18
CA GLY A 311 -22.91 19.99 -59.94
C GLY A 311 -23.06 21.51 -60.15
N ARG A 312 -22.10 22.32 -59.68
CA ARG A 312 -22.18 23.80 -59.71
C ARG A 312 -21.23 24.48 -60.70
N GLY A 313 -20.52 23.71 -61.52
CA GLY A 313 -19.60 24.25 -62.54
C GLY A 313 -18.23 24.71 -62.04
N TYR A 314 -17.90 24.41 -60.78
CA TYR A 314 -16.60 24.72 -60.18
C TYR A 314 -15.57 23.60 -60.43
N PRO A 315 -14.25 23.93 -60.52
CA PRO A 315 -13.19 22.94 -60.61
C PRO A 315 -13.12 22.07 -59.34
N CYS A 316 -12.43 20.93 -59.43
CA CYS A 316 -12.19 20.03 -58.29
C CYS A 316 -13.46 19.50 -57.62
N SER A 317 -14.53 19.41 -58.39
CA SER A 317 -15.88 19.14 -57.93
C SER A 317 -16.21 17.66 -57.77
N ARG A 318 -15.34 16.75 -58.21
CA ARG A 318 -15.62 15.31 -58.21
C ARG A 318 -14.75 14.56 -57.21
N THR A 319 -15.32 14.25 -56.04
CA THR A 319 -14.72 13.34 -55.04
C THR A 319 -15.23 11.93 -55.27
N THR A 320 -14.42 11.11 -55.94
CA THR A 320 -14.80 9.73 -56.35
C THR A 320 -14.03 8.66 -55.60
N SER A 321 -12.99 9.06 -54.89
CA SER A 321 -12.09 8.17 -54.17
C SER A 321 -11.62 8.85 -52.90
N PHE A 322 -11.11 8.07 -51.96
CA PHE A 322 -10.52 8.56 -50.73
C PHE A 322 -9.49 7.55 -50.22
N TYR A 323 -8.67 8.00 -49.29
CA TYR A 323 -7.78 7.16 -48.52
C TYR A 323 -8.28 7.02 -47.09
N TYR A 324 -8.09 5.86 -46.46
CA TYR A 324 -8.34 5.69 -45.04
C TYR A 324 -7.22 4.90 -44.36
N GLN A 325 -7.07 5.10 -43.05
CA GLN A 325 -6.16 4.33 -42.22
C GLN A 325 -6.61 4.32 -40.76
N TRP A 326 -6.52 3.14 -40.13
CA TRP A 326 -6.63 2.97 -38.68
C TRP A 326 -5.30 3.27 -37.99
N ILE A 327 -5.40 4.09 -36.95
CA ILE A 327 -4.28 4.62 -36.18
C ILE A 327 -4.48 4.24 -34.72
N GLY A 328 -3.49 3.62 -34.11
CA GLY A 328 -3.49 3.24 -32.69
C GLY A 328 -2.69 4.20 -31.84
N LEU A 329 -3.13 4.42 -30.61
CA LEU A 329 -2.36 5.13 -29.58
C LEU A 329 -1.44 4.16 -28.83
N LYS A 330 -0.21 4.61 -28.56
CA LYS A 330 0.80 3.88 -27.80
C LYS A 330 1.50 4.80 -26.80
N ASP A 331 1.74 4.27 -25.59
CA ASP A 331 2.41 4.97 -24.48
C ASP A 331 1.75 6.33 -24.18
N GLY A 332 0.46 6.43 -24.44
CA GLY A 332 -0.43 7.56 -24.20
C GLY A 332 -0.26 8.71 -25.19
N ARG A 333 0.80 8.75 -25.99
CA ARG A 333 1.16 9.96 -26.76
C ARG A 333 1.62 9.70 -28.20
N TYR A 334 1.95 8.47 -28.54
CA TYR A 334 2.50 8.14 -29.84
C TYR A 334 1.43 7.52 -30.73
N TRP A 335 1.14 8.17 -31.84
CA TRP A 335 0.27 7.63 -32.87
C TRP A 335 1.08 6.77 -33.83
N GLN A 336 0.56 5.60 -34.19
CA GLN A 336 1.22 4.72 -35.15
C GLN A 336 0.19 3.94 -36.01
N PRO A 337 0.59 3.46 -37.20
CA PRO A 337 -0.27 2.59 -38.00
C PRO A 337 -0.59 1.29 -37.25
N VAL A 338 -1.80 0.77 -37.42
CA VAL A 338 -2.18 -0.54 -36.85
C VAL A 338 -1.72 -1.65 -37.81
N SER A 339 -0.69 -2.41 -37.42
CA SER A 339 0.02 -3.33 -38.33
C SER A 339 -0.84 -4.49 -38.81
N SER A 340 -1.74 -4.96 -37.95
CA SER A 340 -2.67 -6.06 -38.22
C SER A 340 -3.94 -5.63 -38.96
N LEU A 341 -4.15 -4.33 -39.17
CA LEU A 341 -5.35 -3.80 -39.81
C LEU A 341 -4.99 -3.00 -41.06
N THR A 342 -4.42 -1.82 -40.90
CA THR A 342 -3.99 -0.95 -42.01
C THR A 342 -2.53 -0.49 -41.78
N PRO A 343 -1.54 -1.38 -41.97
CA PRO A 343 -0.12 -1.05 -41.80
C PRO A 343 0.33 0.09 -42.73
N THR A 344 -0.32 0.18 -43.89
CA THR A 344 -0.24 1.31 -44.81
C THR A 344 -1.63 1.86 -45.06
N VAL A 345 -1.70 3.09 -45.53
CA VAL A 345 -2.96 3.70 -45.98
C VAL A 345 -3.61 2.85 -47.08
N GLN A 346 -4.94 2.78 -47.03
CA GLN A 346 -5.77 2.06 -47.99
C GLN A 346 -6.47 3.06 -48.89
N ARG A 347 -6.57 2.76 -50.20
CA ARG A 347 -7.32 3.56 -51.16
C ARG A 347 -8.67 2.90 -51.45
N VAL A 348 -9.72 3.69 -51.45
CA VAL A 348 -11.07 3.26 -51.82
C VAL A 348 -11.52 4.09 -53.02
N ASP A 349 -11.83 3.41 -54.11
CA ASP A 349 -12.37 4.02 -55.33
C ASP A 349 -13.86 3.67 -55.49
N GLY A 350 -14.55 4.44 -56.34
CA GLY A 350 -15.95 4.17 -56.68
C GLY A 350 -16.97 4.81 -55.74
N GLN A 351 -16.55 5.78 -54.92
CA GLN A 351 -17.51 6.64 -54.23
C GLN A 351 -18.32 7.45 -55.24
N HIS A 352 -19.63 7.52 -55.04
CA HIS A 352 -20.50 8.35 -55.86
C HIS A 352 -20.30 9.84 -55.52
N PRO A 353 -19.95 10.71 -56.50
CA PRO A 353 -19.86 12.15 -56.26
C PRO A 353 -21.21 12.74 -55.89
N VAL A 354 -21.27 13.49 -54.80
CA VAL A 354 -22.50 14.11 -54.30
C VAL A 354 -22.25 15.53 -53.84
N ALA A 355 -23.29 16.37 -53.98
CA ALA A 355 -23.33 17.71 -53.41
C ALA A 355 -23.70 17.63 -51.91
N PRO A 356 -23.42 18.69 -51.12
CA PRO A 356 -23.86 18.78 -49.73
C PRO A 356 -25.38 18.69 -49.60
N GLY A 357 -25.84 18.22 -48.43
CA GLY A 357 -27.24 18.16 -48.03
C GLY A 357 -27.38 17.69 -46.58
N THR A 358 -28.60 17.81 -46.03
CA THR A 358 -28.91 17.48 -44.62
C THR A 358 -30.02 16.41 -44.55
N PRO A 359 -29.70 15.13 -44.28
CA PRO A 359 -28.35 14.58 -44.39
C PRO A 359 -27.90 14.47 -45.87
N PRO A 360 -26.62 14.17 -46.14
CA PRO A 360 -26.13 14.02 -47.50
C PRO A 360 -26.91 12.95 -48.28
N ALA A 361 -26.96 13.07 -49.60
CA ALA A 361 -27.78 12.20 -50.43
C ALA A 361 -27.29 10.73 -50.37
N TYR A 362 -28.17 9.82 -49.96
CA TYR A 362 -28.00 8.35 -50.00
C TYR A 362 -26.71 7.72 -49.39
N PRO A 363 -26.10 8.19 -48.27
CA PRO A 363 -24.95 7.52 -47.64
C PRO A 363 -25.22 6.07 -47.25
N SER A 364 -26.44 5.68 -46.89
CA SER A 364 -26.75 4.26 -46.64
C SER A 364 -26.50 3.37 -47.87
N THR A 365 -26.55 3.95 -49.07
CA THR A 365 -26.25 3.29 -50.35
C THR A 365 -24.80 3.52 -50.77
N TRP A 366 -24.26 4.72 -50.66
CA TRP A 366 -22.98 5.07 -51.30
C TRP A 366 -21.80 5.25 -50.35
N ALA A 367 -22.01 5.22 -49.03
CA ALA A 367 -20.90 5.19 -48.08
C ALA A 367 -20.16 3.86 -48.16
N ALA A 368 -18.86 3.91 -47.87
CA ALA A 368 -18.07 2.72 -47.65
C ALA A 368 -18.25 2.28 -46.19
N PHE A 369 -18.53 1.01 -45.97
CA PHE A 369 -18.69 0.43 -44.63
C PHE A 369 -17.67 -0.69 -44.39
N ASN A 370 -17.37 -1.00 -43.13
CA ASN A 370 -16.61 -2.20 -42.76
C ASN A 370 -17.50 -3.46 -42.84
N GLU A 371 -17.98 -3.81 -44.02
CA GLU A 371 -18.74 -5.03 -44.24
C GLU A 371 -18.32 -5.70 -45.56
N ALA A 372 -18.62 -7.00 -45.67
CA ALA A 372 -18.47 -7.71 -46.93
C ALA A 372 -19.25 -6.99 -48.06
N ALA A 373 -18.62 -6.87 -49.23
CA ALA A 373 -19.21 -6.21 -50.39
C ALA A 373 -20.57 -6.82 -50.77
N LYS A 374 -21.60 -5.97 -50.89
CA LYS A 374 -22.95 -6.35 -51.33
C LYS A 374 -23.24 -5.80 -52.72
N GLY A 375 -23.83 -6.63 -53.59
CA GLY A 375 -24.38 -6.19 -54.88
C GLY A 375 -23.36 -5.59 -55.86
N GLY A 376 -22.11 -6.06 -55.85
CA GLY A 376 -21.06 -5.60 -56.76
C GLY A 376 -20.44 -4.24 -56.40
N LYS A 377 -20.78 -3.65 -55.25
CA LYS A 377 -20.11 -2.44 -54.75
C LYS A 377 -18.65 -2.72 -54.41
N THR A 378 -17.76 -1.88 -54.91
CA THR A 378 -16.31 -1.98 -54.69
C THR A 378 -15.81 -1.02 -53.63
N ASN A 379 -16.61 -0.04 -53.20
CA ASN A 379 -16.27 0.94 -52.17
C ASN A 379 -16.62 0.40 -50.78
N ASN A 380 -15.69 -0.30 -50.14
CA ASN A 380 -15.83 -0.82 -48.77
C ASN A 380 -14.59 -0.49 -47.93
N LEU A 381 -14.72 -0.63 -46.60
CA LEU A 381 -13.64 -0.43 -45.65
C LEU A 381 -13.03 -1.77 -45.24
N LEU A 382 -12.66 -2.60 -46.23
CA LEU A 382 -11.95 -3.85 -46.01
C LEU A 382 -10.46 -3.65 -46.31
N ALA A 383 -9.64 -3.80 -45.28
CA ALA A 383 -8.19 -3.71 -45.42
C ALA A 383 -7.63 -4.87 -46.25
N ALA A 384 -6.49 -4.63 -46.90
CA ALA A 384 -5.76 -5.69 -47.59
C ALA A 384 -5.48 -6.89 -46.66
N GLY A 385 -5.89 -8.09 -47.08
CA GLY A 385 -5.71 -9.32 -46.31
C GLY A 385 -6.77 -9.59 -45.23
N ALA A 386 -7.88 -8.85 -45.22
CA ALA A 386 -9.04 -9.15 -44.37
C ALA A 386 -9.48 -10.62 -44.50
N GLY A 387 -9.78 -11.26 -43.36
CA GLY A 387 -10.05 -12.71 -43.27
C GLY A 387 -8.82 -13.60 -43.22
N GLY A 388 -7.62 -13.05 -43.43
CA GLY A 388 -6.35 -13.76 -43.21
C GLY A 388 -6.02 -13.92 -41.72
N GLY A 389 -5.31 -15.00 -41.35
CA GLY A 389 -5.01 -15.31 -39.95
C GLY A 389 -4.22 -14.23 -39.19
N ALA A 390 -3.43 -13.41 -39.88
CA ALA A 390 -2.70 -12.29 -39.28
C ALA A 390 -3.54 -11.00 -39.16
N SER A 391 -4.62 -10.86 -39.94
CA SER A 391 -5.43 -9.64 -39.96
C SER A 391 -6.34 -9.54 -38.73
N ALA A 392 -6.49 -8.34 -38.18
CA ALA A 392 -7.49 -8.00 -37.17
C ALA A 392 -8.89 -7.84 -37.76
N GLN A 393 -9.03 -7.70 -39.08
CA GLN A 393 -10.33 -7.64 -39.75
C GLN A 393 -10.71 -9.02 -40.30
N LEU A 394 -11.93 -9.46 -40.01
CA LEU A 394 -12.48 -10.71 -40.52
C LEU A 394 -13.09 -10.51 -41.92
N ALA A 395 -13.35 -11.61 -42.62
CA ALA A 395 -13.88 -11.59 -43.98
C ALA A 395 -15.30 -10.98 -44.07
N ASP A 396 -16.06 -11.00 -42.98
CA ASP A 396 -17.39 -10.36 -42.90
C ASP A 396 -17.32 -8.84 -42.69
N GLY A 397 -16.14 -8.31 -42.38
CA GLY A 397 -15.87 -6.89 -42.12
C GLY A 397 -15.78 -6.50 -40.64
N SER A 398 -16.11 -7.40 -39.71
CA SER A 398 -15.89 -7.17 -38.28
C SER A 398 -14.40 -6.99 -37.95
N ILE A 399 -14.10 -6.23 -36.89
CA ILE A 399 -12.72 -5.84 -36.54
C ILE A 399 -12.46 -6.22 -35.08
N ASP A 400 -11.45 -7.07 -34.85
CA ASP A 400 -10.95 -7.45 -33.53
C ASP A 400 -9.86 -6.46 -33.08
N PHE A 401 -10.30 -5.42 -32.36
CA PHE A 401 -9.40 -4.40 -31.83
C PHE A 401 -8.57 -4.91 -30.64
N GLU A 402 -9.00 -5.98 -29.97
CA GLU A 402 -8.21 -6.61 -28.92
C GLU A 402 -7.01 -7.36 -29.50
N LYS A 403 -7.18 -8.03 -30.64
CA LYS A 403 -6.09 -8.59 -31.43
C LYS A 403 -5.16 -7.49 -31.95
N ALA A 404 -5.71 -6.41 -32.50
CA ALA A 404 -4.90 -5.27 -32.96
C ALA A 404 -4.07 -4.67 -31.82
N LYS A 405 -4.69 -4.48 -30.65
CA LYS A 405 -4.03 -4.00 -29.43
C LYS A 405 -2.82 -4.87 -29.06
N ARG A 406 -3.01 -6.20 -29.00
CA ARG A 406 -1.94 -7.15 -28.66
C ARG A 406 -0.82 -7.21 -29.69
N ALA A 407 -1.14 -7.14 -30.98
CA ALA A 407 -0.16 -7.26 -32.05
C ALA A 407 0.90 -6.14 -31.99
N ASP A 408 0.48 -4.93 -31.63
CA ASP A 408 1.31 -3.71 -31.69
C ASP A 408 1.73 -3.16 -30.31
N GLY A 409 1.20 -3.76 -29.24
CA GLY A 409 1.37 -3.25 -27.86
C GLY A 409 0.76 -1.87 -27.69
N LEU A 410 -0.47 -1.67 -28.18
CA LEU A 410 -1.18 -0.39 -28.13
C LEU A 410 -1.92 -0.20 -26.81
N ASP A 411 -2.33 1.04 -26.54
CA ASP A 411 -3.07 1.40 -25.33
C ASP A 411 -4.52 0.94 -25.39
N GLY A 412 -5.07 0.71 -26.60
CA GLY A 412 -6.45 0.29 -26.82
C GLY A 412 -7.40 1.40 -27.30
N TYR A 413 -6.86 2.57 -27.66
CA TYR A 413 -7.61 3.62 -28.35
C TYR A 413 -7.21 3.65 -29.84
N PHE A 414 -8.22 3.72 -30.71
CA PHE A 414 -8.06 3.66 -32.16
C PHE A 414 -8.90 4.73 -32.83
N LYS A 415 -8.38 5.31 -33.91
CA LYS A 415 -9.15 6.22 -34.77
C LYS A 415 -8.97 5.91 -36.24
N LEU A 416 -10.05 6.04 -37.00
CA LEU A 416 -10.06 5.99 -38.46
C LEU A 416 -9.90 7.41 -38.99
N VAL A 417 -8.82 7.63 -39.73
CA VAL A 417 -8.58 8.89 -40.42
C VAL A 417 -8.75 8.69 -41.92
N THR A 418 -9.44 9.63 -42.56
CA THR A 418 -9.70 9.62 -44.01
C THR A 418 -9.21 10.90 -44.68
N TRP A 419 -8.78 10.78 -45.94
CA TRP A 419 -8.32 11.88 -46.79
C TRP A 419 -9.02 11.82 -48.16
N PRO A 420 -9.55 12.93 -48.67
CA PRO A 420 -10.31 12.93 -49.92
C PRO A 420 -9.38 12.82 -51.13
N VAL A 421 -9.91 12.30 -52.24
CA VAL A 421 -9.31 12.44 -53.57
C VAL A 421 -10.32 13.08 -54.51
N SER A 422 -10.04 14.31 -54.87
CA SER A 422 -10.89 15.15 -55.72
C SER A 422 -10.26 15.43 -57.07
N THR A 423 -11.11 15.42 -58.10
CA THR A 423 -10.72 15.55 -59.50
C THR A 423 -11.51 16.64 -60.20
N GLY A 424 -10.96 17.15 -61.29
CA GLY A 424 -11.70 17.99 -62.24
C GLY A 424 -12.77 17.20 -63.00
N ALA A 425 -13.50 17.90 -63.87
CA ALA A 425 -14.48 17.25 -64.76
C ALA A 425 -13.83 16.19 -65.68
N ASP A 426 -12.55 16.38 -66.02
CA ASP A 426 -11.74 15.46 -66.83
C ASP A 426 -11.21 14.23 -66.06
N GLY A 427 -11.52 14.13 -64.76
CA GLY A 427 -11.12 13.01 -63.90
C GLY A 427 -9.67 13.04 -63.43
N ARG A 428 -8.91 14.12 -63.69
CA ARG A 428 -7.53 14.26 -63.23
C ARG A 428 -7.42 15.06 -61.94
N THR A 429 -6.41 14.76 -61.12
CA THR A 429 -6.08 15.53 -59.90
C THR A 429 -5.18 16.73 -60.17
N SER A 430 -4.51 16.79 -61.33
CA SER A 430 -3.51 17.84 -61.63
C SER A 430 -4.05 19.27 -61.58
N GLY A 431 -5.35 19.47 -61.85
CA GLY A 431 -6.02 20.77 -61.70
C GLY A 431 -6.40 21.12 -60.25
N CYS A 432 -6.26 20.15 -59.35
CA CYS A 432 -6.64 20.22 -57.93
C CYS A 432 -5.44 20.18 -56.99
N ASP A 433 -4.30 19.67 -57.46
CA ASP A 433 -3.05 19.59 -56.72
C ASP A 433 -2.23 20.90 -56.83
N THR A 434 -2.89 22.04 -56.60
CA THR A 434 -2.21 23.36 -56.56
C THR A 434 -1.74 23.66 -55.13
N SER A 435 -0.80 24.60 -54.97
CA SER A 435 -0.31 25.01 -53.64
C SER A 435 -1.41 25.53 -52.69
N VAL A 436 -2.56 25.96 -53.23
CA VAL A 436 -3.71 26.43 -52.45
C VAL A 436 -4.70 25.31 -52.14
N ASN A 437 -4.94 24.40 -53.08
CA ASN A 437 -6.01 23.41 -52.97
C ASN A 437 -5.54 22.07 -52.39
N LYS A 438 -4.23 21.77 -52.50
CA LYS A 438 -3.66 20.46 -52.18
C LYS A 438 -4.12 19.96 -50.80
N ASP A 439 -3.95 20.77 -49.76
CA ASP A 439 -4.16 20.32 -48.38
C ASP A 439 -5.63 20.01 -48.04
N ALA A 440 -6.59 20.60 -48.76
CA ALA A 440 -8.02 20.35 -48.54
C ALA A 440 -8.61 19.32 -49.51
N TYR A 441 -8.15 19.30 -50.76
CA TYR A 441 -8.77 18.50 -51.83
C TYR A 441 -8.08 17.15 -52.06
N ASN A 442 -6.75 17.13 -51.95
CA ASN A 442 -5.88 15.99 -52.20
C ASN A 442 -4.64 16.04 -51.28
N PRO A 443 -4.84 16.08 -49.95
CA PRO A 443 -3.72 16.13 -49.01
C PRO A 443 -2.86 14.88 -49.17
N ASP A 444 -1.59 14.99 -48.80
CA ASP A 444 -0.77 13.79 -48.70
C ASP A 444 -1.41 12.86 -47.68
N ALA A 445 -1.80 11.65 -48.11
CA ALA A 445 -2.54 10.72 -47.28
C ALA A 445 -1.62 9.69 -46.61
N GLY A 446 -2.04 9.19 -45.45
CA GLY A 446 -1.42 8.03 -44.83
C GLY A 446 -0.17 8.30 -44.02
N ILE A 447 0.01 7.49 -42.99
CA ILE A 447 1.19 7.42 -42.14
C ILE A 447 1.95 6.12 -42.37
N THR A 448 3.26 6.17 -42.15
CA THR A 448 4.16 5.01 -42.24
C THR A 448 5.01 4.92 -40.98
N ALA A 449 5.51 3.72 -40.65
CA ALA A 449 6.29 3.49 -39.43
C ALA A 449 7.59 4.31 -39.33
N GLY A 450 8.11 4.83 -40.46
CA GLY A 450 9.33 5.65 -40.49
C GLY A 450 9.11 7.15 -40.26
N MET A 451 7.86 7.61 -40.12
CA MET A 451 7.57 9.03 -39.87
C MET A 451 7.82 9.42 -38.42
N SER A 452 8.33 10.63 -38.20
CA SER A 452 8.38 11.22 -36.86
C SER A 452 6.98 11.56 -36.35
N GLN A 453 6.81 11.69 -35.03
CA GLN A 453 5.52 12.04 -34.45
C GLN A 453 5.01 13.42 -34.87
N ALA A 454 5.91 14.36 -35.18
CA ALA A 454 5.54 15.66 -35.74
C ALA A 454 4.99 15.52 -37.18
N GLN A 455 5.61 14.66 -38.00
CA GLN A 455 5.11 14.35 -39.34
C GLN A 455 3.76 13.63 -39.28
N ILE A 456 3.61 12.70 -38.33
CA ILE A 456 2.34 11.99 -38.09
C ILE A 456 1.27 12.99 -37.65
N ALA A 457 1.55 13.88 -36.71
CA ALA A 457 0.59 14.90 -36.27
C ALA A 457 0.12 15.79 -37.43
N ALA A 458 1.05 16.27 -38.28
CA ALA A 458 0.70 17.06 -39.47
C ALA A 458 -0.15 16.26 -40.47
N ARG A 459 0.13 14.96 -40.62
CA ARG A 459 -0.61 14.05 -41.50
C ARG A 459 -2.02 13.74 -40.99
N LEU A 460 -2.16 13.57 -39.68
CA LEU A 460 -3.47 13.39 -39.04
C LEU A 460 -4.28 14.69 -39.10
N ASP A 461 -3.63 15.84 -38.95
CA ASP A 461 -4.28 17.15 -39.08
C ASP A 461 -4.75 17.40 -40.52
N SER A 462 -4.05 16.96 -41.57
CA SER A 462 -4.59 17.08 -42.94
C SER A 462 -5.76 16.12 -43.26
N GLY A 463 -6.09 15.20 -42.35
CA GLY A 463 -7.16 14.22 -42.51
C GLY A 463 -8.40 14.52 -41.66
N TRP A 464 -9.47 13.77 -41.90
CA TRP A 464 -10.67 13.80 -41.08
C TRP A 464 -10.73 12.56 -40.20
N THR A 465 -10.81 12.75 -38.89
CA THR A 465 -11.11 11.64 -37.97
C THR A 465 -12.61 11.43 -37.96
N ILE A 466 -13.06 10.30 -38.52
CA ILE A 466 -14.48 10.06 -38.75
C ILE A 466 -15.05 8.97 -37.85
N ASP A 467 -14.20 8.06 -37.37
CA ASP A 467 -14.59 6.99 -36.47
C ASP A 467 -13.53 6.78 -35.37
N THR A 468 -13.96 6.40 -34.17
CA THR A 468 -13.08 6.08 -33.05
C THR A 468 -13.62 4.90 -32.22
N VAL A 469 -12.69 4.12 -31.68
CA VAL A 469 -13.00 2.92 -30.88
C VAL A 469 -12.13 2.89 -29.63
N MET A 470 -12.73 2.42 -28.54
CA MET A 470 -12.05 2.03 -27.31
C MET A 470 -12.20 0.51 -27.14
N SER A 471 -11.06 -0.17 -27.02
CA SER A 471 -10.97 -1.61 -26.74
C SER A 471 -9.99 -1.83 -25.61
N ARG A 472 -10.53 -1.88 -24.38
CA ARG A 472 -9.81 -1.94 -23.10
C ARG A 472 -8.76 -0.85 -23.04
N TYR A 473 -9.16 0.39 -23.34
CA TYR A 473 -8.22 1.51 -23.34
C TYR A 473 -7.61 1.66 -21.95
N GLN A 474 -6.30 1.89 -21.91
CA GLN A 474 -5.54 2.06 -20.69
C GLN A 474 -4.80 3.38 -20.76
N ILE A 475 -5.00 4.22 -19.75
CA ILE A 475 -4.14 5.36 -19.51
C ILE A 475 -2.83 4.82 -18.92
N PRO A 476 -1.68 4.97 -19.60
CA PRO A 476 -0.41 4.46 -19.09
C PRO A 476 -0.05 5.12 -17.77
N ARG A 477 0.40 4.32 -16.81
CA ARG A 477 0.86 4.75 -15.49
C ARG A 477 2.27 4.24 -15.24
N PRO A 478 3.05 4.89 -14.36
CA PRO A 478 4.28 4.30 -13.91
C PRO A 478 4.01 3.01 -13.13
N ASP A 479 4.92 2.05 -13.23
CA ASP A 479 4.87 0.83 -12.42
C ASP A 479 5.11 1.14 -10.93
N PRO A 480 4.50 0.38 -10.00
CA PRO A 480 4.63 0.62 -8.57
C PRO A 480 6.07 0.43 -8.06
N PRO A 481 6.48 1.18 -7.04
CA PRO A 481 7.76 0.94 -6.37
C PRO A 481 7.68 -0.35 -5.53
N VAL A 482 8.82 -0.87 -5.12
CA VAL A 482 8.93 -2.02 -4.21
C VAL A 482 9.58 -1.57 -2.92
N ILE A 483 8.91 -1.76 -1.79
CA ILE A 483 9.48 -1.53 -0.47
C ILE A 483 10.32 -2.76 -0.08
N GLY A 484 11.57 -2.51 0.31
CA GLY A 484 12.48 -3.53 0.82
C GLY A 484 12.15 -3.97 2.24
N GLN A 485 13.00 -4.80 2.81
CA GLN A 485 12.89 -5.16 4.23
C GLN A 485 13.18 -3.94 5.11
N VAL A 486 12.31 -3.68 6.07
CA VAL A 486 12.48 -2.60 7.05
C VAL A 486 12.86 -3.21 8.40
N GLY A 487 13.93 -2.70 8.99
CA GLY A 487 14.49 -3.25 10.22
C GLY A 487 15.12 -4.64 10.02
N GLN A 488 15.44 -5.30 11.14
CA GLN A 488 15.99 -6.64 11.15
C GLN A 488 14.83 -7.65 11.14
N ASP A 489 14.63 -8.33 10.01
CA ASP A 489 13.59 -9.33 9.77
C ASP A 489 12.15 -8.83 10.06
N GLY A 490 11.89 -7.54 9.78
CA GLY A 490 10.61 -6.90 10.07
C GLY A 490 10.47 -6.38 11.50
N TYR A 491 11.57 -6.31 12.26
CA TYR A 491 11.59 -5.79 13.62
C TYR A 491 12.50 -4.56 13.75
N SER A 492 12.07 -3.57 14.53
CA SER A 492 12.87 -2.38 14.82
C SER A 492 13.15 -2.21 16.31
N SER A 493 14.41 -1.89 16.65
CA SER A 493 14.85 -1.50 18.00
C SER A 493 14.56 -0.04 18.35
N SER A 494 14.00 0.73 17.41
CA SER A 494 13.81 2.18 17.45
C SER A 494 12.42 2.55 16.94
N ALA A 495 11.76 3.51 17.59
CA ALA A 495 10.50 4.09 17.11
C ALA A 495 10.69 4.83 15.78
N THR A 496 11.89 5.34 15.52
CA THR A 496 12.28 5.89 14.21
C THR A 496 12.81 4.80 13.31
N VAL A 497 12.25 4.66 12.10
CA VAL A 497 12.68 3.71 11.07
C VAL A 497 12.90 4.39 9.73
N THR A 498 13.89 3.91 8.97
CA THR A 498 14.04 4.28 7.56
C THR A 498 13.39 3.21 6.71
N VAL A 499 12.39 3.59 5.93
CA VAL A 499 11.75 2.74 4.94
C VAL A 499 12.37 3.04 3.58
N SER A 500 12.94 2.02 2.95
CA SER A 500 13.63 2.16 1.66
C SER A 500 13.16 1.10 0.68
N GLY A 501 13.44 1.35 -0.60
CA GLY A 501 12.98 0.48 -1.65
C GLY A 501 13.66 0.74 -2.99
N THR A 502 13.10 0.09 -4.00
CA THR A 502 13.48 0.28 -5.41
C THR A 502 12.28 0.72 -6.24
N SER A 503 12.55 1.28 -7.40
CA SER A 503 11.61 1.71 -8.41
C SER A 503 12.05 1.10 -9.74
N PRO A 504 11.11 0.59 -10.57
CA PRO A 504 11.42 0.05 -11.89
C PRO A 504 11.88 1.15 -12.87
N VAL A 505 11.52 2.40 -12.60
CA VAL A 505 11.97 3.58 -13.33
C VAL A 505 13.00 4.37 -12.53
N ARG A 506 13.89 5.07 -13.24
CA ARG A 506 14.98 5.88 -12.68
C ARG A 506 14.75 7.34 -13.05
N HIS A 507 15.34 8.27 -12.30
CA HIS A 507 15.45 9.65 -12.77
C HIS A 507 16.16 9.68 -14.13
N GLN A 508 15.56 10.37 -15.10
CA GLN A 508 16.12 10.55 -16.43
C GLN A 508 16.32 12.04 -16.68
N ALA A 509 17.58 12.45 -16.78
CA ALA A 509 17.93 13.79 -17.23
C ALA A 509 17.44 14.02 -18.67
N ALA A 510 17.09 15.27 -18.98
CA ALA A 510 16.70 15.64 -20.33
C ALA A 510 17.81 15.28 -21.33
N SER A 511 17.46 14.59 -22.42
CA SER A 511 18.42 14.22 -23.46
C SER A 511 17.75 14.09 -24.82
N GLY A 512 18.42 14.54 -25.89
CA GLY A 512 17.98 14.32 -27.27
C GLY A 512 16.57 14.83 -27.61
N GLY A 513 16.09 15.89 -26.96
CA GLY A 513 14.73 16.42 -27.14
C GLY A 513 13.66 15.76 -26.25
N ASN A 514 14.01 14.76 -25.43
CA ASN A 514 13.12 14.22 -24.42
C ASN A 514 13.16 15.08 -23.14
N PRO A 515 12.01 15.41 -22.53
CA PRO A 515 11.95 16.17 -21.29
C PRO A 515 12.53 15.35 -20.11
N GLU A 516 13.01 16.05 -19.08
CA GLU A 516 13.43 15.43 -17.82
C GLU A 516 12.27 14.66 -17.18
N ARG A 517 12.51 13.42 -16.75
CA ARG A 517 11.53 12.62 -16.01
C ARG A 517 12.03 12.38 -14.58
N ARG A 518 11.41 13.08 -13.64
CA ARG A 518 11.59 12.87 -12.19
C ARG A 518 10.45 12.04 -11.64
N TYR A 519 10.81 11.15 -10.72
CA TYR A 519 9.87 10.28 -10.05
C TYR A 519 9.95 10.44 -8.54
N MET A 520 8.80 10.58 -7.91
CA MET A 520 8.67 10.80 -6.47
C MET A 520 7.92 9.63 -5.84
N VAL A 521 8.51 9.00 -4.83
CA VAL A 521 7.80 8.01 -4.02
C VAL A 521 7.14 8.71 -2.85
N THR A 522 5.86 8.45 -2.64
CA THR A 522 5.15 8.87 -1.42
C THR A 522 4.84 7.66 -0.56
N LEU A 523 5.34 7.68 0.68
CA LEU A 523 5.17 6.62 1.66
C LEU A 523 3.98 6.90 2.56
N TYR A 524 3.18 5.86 2.80
CA TYR A 524 2.07 5.89 3.74
C TYR A 524 2.19 4.78 4.77
N ALA A 525 1.76 5.09 5.99
CA ALA A 525 1.50 4.11 7.03
C ALA A 525 0.00 3.84 7.11
N GLU A 526 -0.37 2.63 7.50
CA GLU A 526 -1.77 2.25 7.68
C GLU A 526 -2.51 3.15 8.68
N ASP A 527 -3.70 3.62 8.28
CA ASP A 527 -4.72 4.15 9.18
C ASP A 527 -5.58 2.97 9.71
N PRO A 528 -5.61 2.71 11.02
CA PRO A 528 -6.43 1.64 11.60
C PRO A 528 -7.93 1.74 11.29
N ARG A 529 -8.45 2.95 11.02
CA ARG A 529 -9.86 3.17 10.62
C ARG A 529 -10.11 2.79 9.17
N HIS A 530 -9.07 2.84 8.35
CA HIS A 530 -9.12 2.49 6.93
C HIS A 530 -7.94 1.58 6.56
N PRO A 531 -7.99 0.30 6.96
CA PRO A 531 -6.88 -0.62 6.79
C PRO A 531 -6.42 -0.75 5.34
N ILE A 532 -5.10 -0.81 5.13
CA ILE A 532 -4.51 -1.05 3.81
C ILE A 532 -4.97 -2.43 3.30
N ARG A 533 -5.45 -2.51 2.05
CA ARG A 533 -5.83 -3.79 1.42
C ARG A 533 -4.76 -4.25 0.43
N GLN A 534 -4.62 -5.56 0.26
CA GLN A 534 -3.77 -6.07 -0.82
C GLN A 534 -4.41 -5.70 -2.16
N ASN A 535 -3.60 -5.15 -3.07
CA ASN A 535 -4.00 -4.89 -4.45
C ASN A 535 -4.32 -6.21 -5.16
N THR A 536 -5.59 -6.61 -5.13
CA THR A 536 -6.14 -7.55 -6.11
C THR A 536 -6.48 -6.77 -7.38
N ALA A 537 -6.56 -7.45 -8.54
CA ALA A 537 -6.87 -6.82 -9.83
C ALA A 537 -8.18 -6.00 -9.86
N GLU A 538 -9.07 -6.20 -8.87
CA GLU A 538 -10.34 -5.49 -8.70
C GLU A 538 -10.28 -4.31 -7.70
N GLN A 539 -9.17 -4.16 -6.95
CA GLN A 539 -9.04 -3.21 -5.82
C GLN A 539 -7.83 -2.26 -5.94
N THR A 540 -7.18 -2.20 -7.10
CA THR A 540 -5.81 -1.68 -7.27
C THR A 540 -5.56 -0.23 -6.86
N ASN A 541 -6.58 0.59 -6.55
CA ASN A 541 -6.43 1.95 -6.06
C ASN A 541 -7.64 2.43 -5.22
N ASP A 542 -8.01 1.68 -4.18
CA ASP A 542 -8.94 2.20 -3.16
C ASP A 542 -8.23 3.29 -2.34
N TYR A 543 -8.38 4.55 -2.78
CA TYR A 543 -7.84 5.72 -2.09
C TYR A 543 -8.36 5.86 -0.65
N GLY A 544 -9.50 5.24 -0.33
CA GLY A 544 -9.99 5.13 1.03
C GLY A 544 -9.02 4.36 1.94
N SER A 545 -8.20 3.46 1.38
CA SER A 545 -7.22 2.63 2.10
C SER A 545 -5.76 3.13 2.01
N ARG A 546 -5.55 4.36 1.51
CA ARG A 546 -4.20 4.92 1.30
C ARG A 546 -3.38 5.07 2.59
N GLY A 547 -4.01 5.18 3.75
CA GLY A 547 -3.34 5.41 5.03
C GLY A 547 -2.91 6.87 5.26
N VAL A 548 -2.12 7.08 6.30
CA VAL A 548 -1.55 8.38 6.69
C VAL A 548 -0.22 8.60 6.01
N ARG A 549 -0.05 9.77 5.38
CA ARG A 549 1.20 10.12 4.68
C ARG A 549 2.34 10.30 5.68
N ILE A 550 3.42 9.56 5.48
CA ILE A 550 4.66 9.66 6.28
C ILE A 550 5.62 10.67 5.66
N GLY A 551 5.83 10.59 4.34
CA GLY A 551 6.78 11.45 3.67
C GLY A 551 6.93 11.10 2.19
N GLN A 552 7.89 11.75 1.55
CA GLN A 552 8.21 11.53 0.14
C GLN A 552 9.72 11.54 -0.09
N ALA A 553 10.16 10.85 -1.13
CA ALA A 553 11.55 10.82 -1.56
C ALA A 553 11.65 10.72 -3.08
N GLU A 554 12.61 11.46 -3.64
CA GLU A 554 12.93 11.35 -5.06
C GLU A 554 13.66 10.03 -5.31
N VAL A 555 13.39 9.42 -6.46
CA VAL A 555 14.07 8.22 -6.92
C VAL A 555 15.45 8.60 -7.48
N ASP A 556 16.51 7.98 -6.97
CA ASP A 556 17.88 8.22 -7.44
C ASP A 556 18.14 7.63 -8.85
N ASP A 557 19.32 7.91 -9.39
CA ASP A 557 19.79 7.40 -10.70
C ASP A 557 19.88 5.86 -10.76
N GLN A 558 19.93 5.20 -9.61
CA GLN A 558 19.96 3.75 -9.44
C GLN A 558 18.57 3.16 -9.21
N GLY A 559 17.53 3.98 -9.17
CA GLY A 559 16.15 3.55 -8.93
C GLY A 559 15.86 3.28 -7.46
N ARG A 560 16.61 3.87 -6.52
CA ARG A 560 16.43 3.68 -5.06
C ARG A 560 15.82 4.92 -4.43
N TRP A 561 15.16 4.72 -3.29
CA TRP A 561 14.53 5.79 -2.52
C TRP A 561 14.50 5.41 -1.04
N SER A 562 14.42 6.41 -0.16
CA SER A 562 14.24 6.20 1.28
C SER A 562 13.47 7.34 1.94
N VAL A 563 12.55 6.98 2.83
CA VAL A 563 11.77 7.92 3.66
C VAL A 563 11.96 7.51 5.13
N VAL A 564 12.17 8.50 6.00
CA VAL A 564 12.28 8.27 7.44
C VAL A 564 10.91 8.47 8.09
N ASP A 565 10.41 7.45 8.78
CA ASP A 565 9.30 7.57 9.71
C ASP A 565 9.87 7.94 11.09
N ASN A 566 9.75 9.21 11.46
CA ASN A 566 10.25 9.76 12.72
C ASN A 566 9.24 9.62 13.85
N ASP A 567 8.74 8.40 14.09
CA ASP A 567 7.70 8.14 15.10
C ASP A 567 6.40 8.92 14.79
N THR A 568 5.98 8.90 13.52
CA THR A 568 4.81 9.66 13.08
C THR A 568 3.55 9.17 13.81
N GLU A 569 2.79 10.08 14.42
CA GLU A 569 1.53 9.70 15.07
C GLU A 569 0.46 9.36 14.03
N VAL A 570 -0.16 8.19 14.18
CA VAL A 570 -1.34 7.76 13.43
C VAL A 570 -2.44 7.45 14.43
N ASP A 571 -3.57 8.15 14.31
CA ASP A 571 -4.67 8.12 15.28
C ASP A 571 -4.22 8.39 16.74
N GLY A 572 -3.32 9.35 16.92
CA GLY A 572 -2.76 9.71 18.23
C GLY A 572 -1.79 8.68 18.81
N GLN A 573 -1.29 7.73 18.00
CA GLN A 573 -0.31 6.73 18.42
C GLN A 573 0.91 6.71 17.49
N GLY A 574 2.09 6.89 18.08
CA GLY A 574 3.37 6.65 17.42
C GLY A 574 3.73 5.16 17.31
N ASN A 575 4.98 4.89 16.92
CA ASN A 575 5.66 3.61 16.85
C ASN A 575 6.08 3.12 18.26
N VAL A 576 5.09 2.84 19.11
CA VAL A 576 5.30 2.40 20.50
C VAL A 576 5.76 0.94 20.59
N ASP A 577 6.36 0.58 21.72
CA ASP A 577 6.84 -0.78 21.99
C ASP A 577 5.72 -1.84 21.89
N GLY A 578 6.02 -2.97 21.24
CA GLY A 578 5.09 -4.05 20.94
C GLY A 578 4.12 -3.78 19.78
N SER A 579 4.04 -2.54 19.28
CA SER A 579 3.13 -2.18 18.19
C SER A 579 3.60 -2.72 16.83
N ARG A 580 2.65 -2.80 15.89
CA ARG A 580 2.91 -3.12 14.49
C ARG A 580 2.50 -1.96 13.61
N ARG A 581 3.28 -1.69 12.58
CA ARG A 581 2.93 -0.72 11.53
C ARG A 581 3.08 -1.35 10.16
N ARG A 582 2.11 -1.09 9.28
CA ARG A 582 2.15 -1.50 7.88
C ARG A 582 2.38 -0.30 7.00
N TYR A 583 3.21 -0.48 5.98
CA TYR A 583 3.57 0.54 5.01
C TYR A 583 3.30 0.07 3.60
N HIS A 584 2.93 1.02 2.74
CA HIS A 584 2.92 0.90 1.29
C HIS A 584 3.25 2.27 0.69
N ALA A 585 3.55 2.32 -0.59
CA ALA A 585 3.94 3.54 -1.27
C ALA A 585 3.43 3.55 -2.71
N TYR A 586 3.28 4.71 -3.31
CA TYR A 586 3.12 4.83 -4.76
C TYR A 586 4.20 5.74 -5.34
N LEU A 587 4.37 5.67 -6.65
CA LEU A 587 5.28 6.48 -7.43
C LEU A 587 4.50 7.51 -8.26
N THR A 588 4.95 8.76 -8.32
CA THR A 588 4.42 9.81 -9.19
C THR A 588 5.47 10.24 -10.19
N GLU A 589 5.11 10.42 -11.47
CA GLU A 589 5.96 11.14 -12.44
C GLU A 589 5.70 12.65 -12.32
N GLU A 590 6.66 13.42 -11.82
CA GLU A 590 6.44 14.83 -11.45
C GLU A 590 6.46 15.80 -12.63
N ASN A 591 7.25 15.49 -13.67
CA ASN A 591 7.59 16.45 -14.72
C ASN A 591 6.81 16.27 -16.04
N SER A 592 5.93 15.26 -16.15
CA SER A 592 5.20 15.00 -17.40
C SER A 592 3.97 15.89 -17.63
N GLY A 593 3.64 16.80 -16.70
CA GLY A 593 2.39 17.58 -16.69
C GLY A 593 1.18 16.76 -16.24
N ASP A 594 1.29 15.44 -16.35
CA ASP A 594 0.26 14.46 -16.13
C ASP A 594 0.13 14.02 -14.67
N ARG A 595 1.25 13.99 -13.92
CA ARG A 595 1.34 13.62 -12.48
C ARG A 595 0.52 12.38 -12.08
N LEU A 596 0.45 11.41 -12.99
CA LEU A 596 -0.18 10.13 -12.72
C LEU A 596 0.63 9.34 -11.70
N THR A 597 -0.08 8.70 -10.77
CA THR A 597 0.51 7.79 -9.79
C THR A 597 0.42 6.35 -10.27
N SER A 598 1.41 5.56 -9.88
CA SER A 598 1.35 4.11 -9.95
C SER A 598 0.23 3.57 -9.05
N ASP A 599 -0.02 2.27 -9.15
CA ASP A 599 -0.69 1.54 -8.08
C ASP A 599 0.17 1.55 -6.80
N PHE A 600 -0.40 1.13 -5.67
CA PHE A 600 0.38 0.94 -4.46
C PHE A 600 1.37 -0.23 -4.57
N SER A 601 2.51 -0.09 -3.90
CA SER A 601 3.57 -1.09 -3.75
C SER A 601 3.11 -2.34 -3.00
N ASN A 602 4.02 -3.30 -2.83
CA ASN A 602 3.87 -4.32 -1.80
C ASN A 602 3.69 -3.69 -0.40
N ILE A 603 3.00 -4.42 0.49
CA ILE A 603 2.81 -4.03 1.89
C ILE A 603 3.94 -4.62 2.72
N VAL A 604 4.61 -3.79 3.52
CA VAL A 604 5.63 -4.22 4.50
C VAL A 604 5.12 -3.97 5.91
N THR A 605 5.30 -4.95 6.80
CA THR A 605 4.93 -4.82 8.22
C THR A 605 6.20 -4.75 9.08
N VAL A 606 6.23 -3.81 10.01
CA VAL A 606 7.30 -3.65 11.00
C VAL A 606 6.71 -3.79 12.39
N THR A 607 7.36 -4.57 13.25
CA THR A 607 7.04 -4.66 14.68
C THR A 607 8.11 -3.92 15.48
N PHE A 608 7.69 -3.05 16.41
CA PHE A 608 8.59 -2.21 17.19
C PHE A 608 8.89 -2.85 18.54
N TYR A 609 10.12 -3.33 18.74
CA TYR A 609 10.63 -3.83 20.03
C TYR A 609 11.70 -2.87 20.51
N THR A 610 11.25 -1.73 21.03
CA THR A 610 12.09 -0.59 21.44
C THR A 610 12.55 -0.72 22.89
N ALA A 611 11.86 -1.51 23.70
CA ALA A 611 12.22 -1.84 25.07
C ALA A 611 12.82 -3.26 25.20
N ALA A 612 13.46 -3.51 26.33
CA ALA A 612 13.87 -4.85 26.74
C ALA A 612 12.70 -5.57 27.42
N ASP A 613 12.73 -6.91 27.40
CA ASP A 613 11.83 -7.70 28.24
C ASP A 613 12.08 -7.44 29.74
N PRO A 614 11.06 -7.64 30.60
CA PRO A 614 11.23 -7.62 32.05
C PRO A 614 12.36 -8.54 32.54
N THR A 615 12.98 -8.17 33.66
CA THR A 615 14.03 -8.97 34.32
C THR A 615 13.52 -10.40 34.60
N PRO A 616 14.17 -11.46 34.09
CA PRO A 616 13.85 -12.84 34.47
C PRO A 616 14.32 -13.11 35.91
N SER A 617 13.87 -14.20 36.53
CA SER A 617 14.33 -14.63 37.85
C SER A 617 15.13 -15.93 37.77
N VAL A 618 16.08 -16.09 38.69
CA VAL A 618 16.63 -17.38 39.09
C VAL A 618 16.06 -17.66 40.47
N ASP A 619 15.17 -18.64 40.59
CA ASP A 619 14.39 -18.84 41.81
C ASP A 619 15.08 -19.83 42.76
N ARG A 620 15.75 -20.85 42.19
CA ARG A 620 16.37 -21.90 42.98
C ARG A 620 17.53 -22.55 42.25
N VAL A 621 18.61 -22.79 42.99
CA VAL A 621 19.72 -23.66 42.61
C VAL A 621 19.75 -24.85 43.58
N ARG A 622 20.08 -26.03 43.07
CA ARG A 622 20.28 -27.26 43.85
C ARG A 622 21.55 -27.93 43.37
N PRO A 623 22.69 -27.69 44.04
CA PRO A 623 23.90 -28.45 43.78
C PRO A 623 23.66 -29.95 44.08
N PRO A 624 24.34 -30.86 43.36
CA PRO A 624 24.38 -32.26 43.75
C PRO A 624 25.22 -32.43 45.01
N ARG A 625 24.97 -33.52 45.75
CA ARG A 625 25.63 -33.81 47.02
C ARG A 625 26.51 -35.04 46.87
N THR A 626 27.62 -35.08 47.61
CA THR A 626 28.41 -36.31 47.70
C THR A 626 27.67 -37.37 48.51
N VAL A 627 27.81 -38.62 48.08
CA VAL A 627 27.37 -39.82 48.80
C VAL A 627 28.60 -40.70 48.93
N ASP A 628 28.85 -41.24 50.13
CA ASP A 628 30.07 -42.03 50.40
C ASP A 628 31.38 -41.30 50.03
N GLY A 629 31.42 -39.97 50.19
CA GLY A 629 32.63 -39.16 49.98
C GLY A 629 32.96 -38.88 48.52
N ARG A 630 32.06 -39.20 47.58
CA ARG A 630 32.24 -38.88 46.16
C ARG A 630 30.94 -38.34 45.57
N LEU A 631 31.07 -37.46 44.59
CA LEU A 631 29.92 -37.14 43.73
C LEU A 631 29.59 -38.39 42.89
N PRO A 632 28.33 -38.85 42.87
CA PRO A 632 27.90 -39.89 41.95
C PRO A 632 28.25 -39.55 40.50
N SER A 633 28.60 -40.53 39.68
CA SER A 633 29.06 -40.30 38.30
C SER A 633 28.00 -39.69 37.38
N ASP A 634 26.72 -39.88 37.72
CA ASP A 634 25.54 -39.33 37.06
C ASP A 634 24.94 -38.14 37.81
N ALA A 635 25.62 -37.62 38.84
CA ALA A 635 25.14 -36.51 39.63
C ALA A 635 24.97 -35.25 38.77
N LYS A 636 23.79 -34.63 38.88
CA LYS A 636 23.46 -33.37 38.22
C LYS A 636 22.90 -32.41 39.25
N GLY A 637 23.30 -31.14 39.15
CA GLY A 637 22.59 -30.08 39.84
C GLY A 637 21.34 -29.67 39.06
N LEU A 638 20.48 -28.90 39.71
CA LEU A 638 19.25 -28.39 39.11
C LEU A 638 19.16 -26.89 39.35
N ILE A 639 18.85 -26.14 38.30
CA ILE A 639 18.55 -24.72 38.40
C ILE A 639 17.19 -24.46 37.78
N SER A 640 16.40 -23.60 38.41
CA SER A 640 15.09 -23.19 37.93
C SER A 640 14.83 -21.72 38.17
N GLY A 641 13.99 -21.15 37.33
CA GLY A 641 13.55 -19.77 37.45
C GLY A 641 12.31 -19.50 36.61
N SER A 642 11.92 -18.23 36.53
CA SER A 642 10.80 -17.78 35.72
C SER A 642 11.19 -16.61 34.83
N ALA A 643 10.45 -16.42 33.75
CA ALA A 643 10.63 -15.30 32.84
C ALA A 643 9.28 -14.83 32.31
N ARG A 644 9.10 -13.52 32.19
CA ARG A 644 7.96 -12.91 31.50
C ARG A 644 8.46 -12.31 30.19
N ILE A 645 8.12 -12.95 29.08
CA ILE A 645 8.47 -12.49 27.75
C ILE A 645 7.35 -11.57 27.26
N THR A 646 7.67 -10.32 26.94
CA THR A 646 6.73 -9.37 26.34
C THR A 646 6.93 -9.28 24.82
N HIS A 647 8.07 -9.73 24.31
CA HIS A 647 8.42 -9.69 22.89
C HIS A 647 8.56 -11.10 22.30
N ASP A 648 7.73 -11.43 21.31
CA ASP A 648 7.80 -12.72 20.62
C ASP A 648 9.16 -12.94 19.96
N GLY A 649 9.68 -14.15 20.08
CA GLY A 649 10.96 -14.53 19.49
C GLY A 649 12.18 -14.20 20.34
N SER A 650 12.00 -13.64 21.54
CA SER A 650 13.09 -13.40 22.50
C SER A 650 13.85 -14.68 22.88
N SER A 651 15.06 -14.50 23.39
CA SER A 651 15.92 -15.58 23.88
C SER A 651 16.24 -15.41 25.36
N LEU A 652 16.30 -16.52 26.10
CA LEU A 652 16.73 -16.59 27.49
C LEU A 652 18.13 -17.20 27.55
N SER A 653 19.06 -16.51 28.20
CA SER A 653 20.38 -17.04 28.52
C SER A 653 20.61 -17.03 30.03
N VAL A 654 21.14 -18.14 30.56
CA VAL A 654 21.53 -18.29 31.96
C VAL A 654 22.99 -18.67 32.03
N ASP A 655 23.75 -17.96 32.85
CA ASP A 655 25.16 -18.23 33.13
C ASP A 655 25.46 -18.12 34.63
N ALA A 656 26.68 -18.49 35.03
CA ALA A 656 27.17 -18.31 36.39
C ALA A 656 28.58 -17.73 36.41
N VAL A 657 28.87 -16.94 37.44
CA VAL A 657 30.22 -16.43 37.75
C VAL A 657 30.55 -16.67 39.23
N PRO A 658 31.82 -16.94 39.60
CA PRO A 658 32.22 -17.04 40.99
C PRO A 658 31.93 -15.72 41.73
N ALA A 659 31.35 -15.78 42.93
CA ALA A 659 31.03 -14.58 43.71
C ALA A 659 32.29 -13.81 44.14
N ALA A 660 33.40 -14.52 44.37
CA ALA A 660 34.69 -13.94 44.74
C ALA A 660 35.46 -13.34 43.54
N ASP A 661 35.07 -13.68 42.29
CA ASP A 661 35.65 -13.09 41.08
C ASP A 661 34.56 -12.87 40.01
N PRO A 662 33.79 -11.77 40.11
CA PRO A 662 32.76 -11.44 39.13
C PRO A 662 33.30 -11.16 37.71
N SER A 663 34.62 -10.98 37.57
CA SER A 663 35.28 -10.73 36.28
C SER A 663 35.66 -12.02 35.54
N ALA A 664 35.53 -13.17 36.20
CA ALA A 664 35.81 -14.46 35.60
C ALA A 664 34.92 -14.72 34.37
N ARG A 665 35.42 -15.52 33.43
CA ARG A 665 34.68 -15.92 32.25
C ARG A 665 33.36 -16.62 32.66
N PRO A 666 32.19 -16.15 32.22
CA PRO A 666 30.91 -16.75 32.60
C PRO A 666 30.81 -18.22 32.17
N ILE A 667 30.26 -19.05 33.06
CA ILE A 667 29.96 -20.46 32.81
C ILE A 667 28.56 -20.53 32.17
N PRO A 668 28.41 -20.87 30.89
CA PRO A 668 27.09 -20.96 30.26
C PRO A 668 26.34 -22.19 30.78
N ILE A 669 25.06 -21.99 31.12
CA ILE A 669 24.19 -23.04 31.68
C ILE A 669 23.04 -23.35 30.72
N LEU A 670 22.28 -22.34 30.31
CA LEU A 670 21.10 -22.50 29.47
C LEU A 670 21.07 -21.42 28.39
N THR A 671 20.68 -21.80 27.18
CA THR A 671 20.23 -20.85 26.15
C THR A 671 18.98 -21.42 25.49
N ARG A 672 17.89 -20.66 25.49
CA ARG A 672 16.66 -20.98 24.76
C ARG A 672 16.33 -19.80 23.86
N SER A 673 16.03 -20.07 22.60
CA SER A 673 15.74 -19.05 21.59
C SER A 673 14.32 -19.17 21.06
N ASN A 674 13.82 -18.12 20.42
CA ASN A 674 12.50 -18.07 19.78
C ASN A 674 11.34 -18.35 20.76
N LEU A 675 11.41 -17.75 21.96
CA LEU A 675 10.39 -17.90 22.98
C LEU A 675 9.15 -17.07 22.63
N ALA A 676 7.96 -17.64 22.82
CA ALA A 676 6.70 -16.92 22.67
C ALA A 676 6.45 -15.98 23.84
N ALA A 677 5.76 -14.87 23.58
CA ALA A 677 5.29 -13.93 24.58
C ALA A 677 4.37 -14.63 25.58
N GLY A 678 4.53 -14.27 26.84
CA GLY A 678 3.86 -14.91 27.96
C GLY A 678 4.80 -15.18 29.13
N ARG A 679 4.26 -15.85 30.15
CA ARG A 679 5.04 -16.31 31.29
C ARG A 679 5.56 -17.71 31.00
N THR A 680 6.85 -17.94 31.21
CA THR A 680 7.45 -19.26 31.16
C THR A 680 8.22 -19.52 32.44
N ASP A 681 8.00 -20.68 33.02
CA ASP A 681 8.93 -21.25 33.99
C ASP A 681 9.99 -22.03 33.21
N TRP A 682 11.22 -22.03 33.70
CA TRP A 682 12.33 -22.71 33.05
C TRP A 682 13.16 -23.49 34.06
N GLN A 683 13.78 -24.55 33.57
CA GLN A 683 14.64 -25.41 34.33
C GLN A 683 15.78 -25.91 33.44
N ALA A 684 16.96 -26.09 34.04
CA ALA A 684 18.11 -26.69 33.40
C ALA A 684 18.87 -27.58 34.39
N GLU A 685 19.52 -28.61 33.84
CA GLU A 685 20.48 -29.40 34.59
C GLU A 685 21.83 -28.68 34.63
N LEU A 686 22.46 -28.61 35.81
CA LEU A 686 23.84 -28.17 35.94
C LEU A 686 24.75 -29.34 35.58
N THR A 687 25.36 -29.25 34.40
CA THR A 687 26.25 -30.28 33.84
C THR A 687 27.69 -29.77 33.77
N GLY A 688 28.66 -30.68 33.66
CA GLY A 688 30.08 -30.31 33.65
C GLY A 688 30.52 -29.62 34.95
N LEU A 689 30.14 -30.22 36.09
CA LEU A 689 30.28 -29.68 37.44
C LEU A 689 31.72 -29.31 37.82
N GLY A 690 32.73 -29.93 37.19
CA GLY A 690 34.14 -29.59 37.40
C GLY A 690 34.53 -28.15 37.02
N ARG A 691 33.61 -27.38 36.41
CA ARG A 691 33.73 -25.95 36.12
C ARG A 691 33.41 -25.07 37.35
N PHE A 692 32.68 -25.58 38.34
CA PHE A 692 32.33 -24.88 39.57
C PHE A 692 33.35 -25.21 40.68
N ARG A 693 34.54 -24.62 40.58
CA ARG A 693 35.61 -24.79 41.58
C ARG A 693 35.61 -23.61 42.55
N PRO A 694 35.93 -23.82 43.84
CA PRO A 694 36.06 -22.70 44.77
C PRO A 694 37.15 -21.73 44.31
N VAL A 695 36.89 -20.43 44.45
CA VAL A 695 37.85 -19.37 44.18
C VAL A 695 38.28 -18.80 45.53
N SER A 696 39.57 -18.94 45.87
CA SER A 696 40.11 -18.56 47.19
C SER A 696 39.38 -19.20 48.38
N GLY A 697 38.81 -20.40 48.18
CA GLY A 697 38.04 -21.12 49.20
C GLY A 697 36.57 -20.71 49.33
N ASP A 698 36.09 -19.74 48.52
CA ASP A 698 34.66 -19.40 48.45
C ASP A 698 33.97 -20.27 47.39
N HIS A 699 32.90 -20.96 47.80
CA HIS A 699 32.11 -21.85 46.95
C HIS A 699 30.87 -21.17 46.34
N ARG A 700 30.63 -19.88 46.65
CA ARG A 700 29.45 -19.17 46.17
C ARG A 700 29.58 -18.75 44.71
N TYR A 701 28.50 -18.92 43.96
CA TYR A 701 28.35 -18.49 42.57
C TYR A 701 27.13 -17.59 42.41
N VAL A 702 27.26 -16.55 41.59
CA VAL A 702 26.14 -15.72 41.15
C VAL A 702 25.62 -16.29 39.84
N PHE A 703 24.41 -16.83 39.88
CA PHE A 703 23.66 -17.31 38.73
C PHE A 703 22.86 -16.17 38.15
N ARG A 704 23.02 -15.91 36.85
CA ARG A 704 22.46 -14.73 36.19
C ARG A 704 21.62 -15.16 35.01
N ALA A 705 20.36 -14.72 34.98
CA ALA A 705 19.46 -14.88 33.86
C ALA A 705 19.25 -13.54 33.16
N ARG A 706 19.16 -13.55 31.83
CA ARG A 706 18.75 -12.39 31.02
C ARG A 706 17.95 -12.81 29.81
N LEU A 707 17.07 -11.92 29.37
CA LEU A 707 16.37 -12.02 28.10
C LEU A 707 17.02 -11.10 27.06
N THR A 708 16.97 -11.50 25.79
CA THR A 708 17.38 -10.68 24.65
C THR A 708 16.32 -10.76 23.57
N THR A 709 15.76 -9.61 23.20
CA THR A 709 14.74 -9.51 22.14
C THR A 709 15.34 -9.82 20.77
N ARG A 710 14.49 -10.05 19.76
CA ARG A 710 14.94 -10.24 18.37
C ARG A 710 15.71 -9.04 17.81
N THR A 711 15.48 -7.84 18.36
CA THR A 711 16.16 -6.60 18.00
C THR A 711 17.42 -6.33 18.85
N GLY A 712 17.79 -7.28 19.72
CA GLY A 712 19.01 -7.21 20.53
C GLY A 712 18.88 -6.39 21.83
N LYS A 713 17.67 -6.00 22.26
CA LYS A 713 17.47 -5.34 23.56
C LYS A 713 17.63 -6.36 24.67
N VAL A 714 18.49 -6.06 25.64
CA VAL A 714 18.84 -6.97 26.74
C VAL A 714 18.15 -6.52 28.03
N SER A 715 17.50 -7.45 28.74
CA SER A 715 16.90 -7.17 30.04
C SER A 715 17.97 -6.86 31.10
N ALA A 716 17.56 -6.32 32.25
CA ALA A 716 18.41 -6.40 33.44
C ALA A 716 18.66 -7.88 33.83
N LEU A 717 19.72 -8.11 34.60
CA LEU A 717 20.08 -9.45 35.07
C LEU A 717 19.21 -9.84 36.28
N GLY A 718 18.61 -11.02 36.20
CA GLY A 718 18.07 -11.71 37.36
C GLY A 718 19.17 -12.51 38.03
N GLU A 719 19.58 -12.10 39.22
CA GLU A 719 20.70 -12.72 39.92
C GLU A 719 20.24 -13.51 41.15
N HIS A 720 20.85 -14.68 41.35
CA HIS A 720 20.70 -15.48 42.55
C HIS A 720 22.06 -16.04 42.95
N THR A 721 22.46 -15.82 44.19
CA THR A 721 23.71 -16.35 44.71
C THR A 721 23.42 -17.61 45.50
N ASP A 722 24.07 -18.71 45.15
CA ASP A 722 23.98 -19.96 45.90
C ASP A 722 25.36 -20.59 46.07
N ASP A 723 25.47 -21.46 47.06
CA ASP A 723 26.68 -22.21 47.37
C ASP A 723 26.79 -23.43 46.45
N MET A 724 27.92 -23.57 45.73
CA MET A 724 28.22 -24.73 44.89
C MET A 724 29.24 -25.66 45.58
N ASP A 725 29.18 -25.78 46.91
CA ASP A 725 29.98 -26.72 47.65
C ASP A 725 29.53 -28.16 47.39
N MET A 726 30.43 -28.90 46.74
CA MET A 726 30.30 -30.32 46.44
C MET A 726 31.46 -31.10 47.09
N THR A 727 32.06 -30.53 48.14
CA THR A 727 33.23 -31.07 48.83
C THR A 727 32.76 -31.93 49.99
N PRO A 728 33.13 -33.22 50.04
CA PRO A 728 32.77 -34.05 51.18
C PRO A 728 33.55 -33.60 52.43
N PRO A 729 32.90 -33.49 53.60
CA PRO A 729 33.61 -33.26 54.86
C PRO A 729 34.44 -34.49 55.24
N LYS A 730 35.32 -34.34 56.23
CA LYS A 730 36.06 -35.45 56.85
C LYS A 730 35.65 -35.60 58.33
N PRO A 731 35.25 -36.81 58.79
CA PRO A 731 34.83 -37.02 60.18
C PRO A 731 35.93 -36.78 61.21
N GLY A 732 37.18 -37.15 60.89
CA GLY A 732 38.36 -36.85 61.69
C GLY A 732 38.32 -37.54 63.06
N VAL A 733 38.19 -38.87 63.07
CA VAL A 733 38.08 -39.64 64.31
C VAL A 733 39.39 -39.53 65.09
N VAL A 734 39.31 -39.11 66.35
CA VAL A 734 40.47 -38.96 67.24
C VAL A 734 40.63 -40.19 68.14
N SER A 735 39.52 -40.77 68.61
CA SER A 735 39.56 -41.98 69.43
C SER A 735 38.25 -42.75 69.42
N ALA A 736 38.33 -44.08 69.48
CA ALA A 736 37.22 -45.00 69.71
C ALA A 736 37.57 -45.97 70.85
N GLY A 737 36.72 -46.08 71.87
CA GLY A 737 36.94 -46.98 73.00
C GLY A 737 35.76 -47.04 73.98
N ARG A 738 36.00 -47.44 75.24
CA ARG A 738 34.94 -47.63 76.25
C ARG A 738 34.08 -46.40 76.54
N SER A 739 34.59 -45.20 76.27
CA SER A 739 33.86 -43.94 76.46
C SER A 739 33.06 -43.52 75.22
N GLY A 740 33.03 -44.35 74.17
CA GLY A 740 32.43 -44.02 72.89
C GLY A 740 33.45 -43.61 71.83
N VAL A 741 32.97 -42.92 70.80
CA VAL A 741 33.75 -42.43 69.66
C VAL A 741 33.71 -40.92 69.67
N ARG A 742 34.85 -40.26 69.45
CA ARG A 742 34.93 -38.81 69.33
C ARG A 742 35.93 -38.39 68.27
N GLY A 743 35.72 -37.21 67.70
CA GLY A 743 36.55 -36.68 66.63
C GLY A 743 36.49 -35.16 66.51
N VAL A 744 37.25 -34.66 65.54
CA VAL A 744 37.21 -33.27 65.08
C VAL A 744 36.97 -33.29 63.58
N ALA A 745 35.75 -32.98 63.17
CA ALA A 745 35.38 -32.95 61.77
C ALA A 745 36.01 -31.74 61.05
N ARG A 746 36.37 -31.94 59.78
CA ARG A 746 37.00 -30.94 58.90
C ARG A 746 36.16 -30.77 57.63
N SER A 747 36.21 -29.60 57.02
CA SER A 747 35.42 -29.29 55.81
C SER A 747 35.86 -30.04 54.56
N SER A 748 37.06 -30.64 54.59
CA SER A 748 37.55 -31.55 53.55
C SER A 748 38.61 -32.49 54.11
N ASP A 749 39.09 -33.43 53.29
CA ASP A 749 40.21 -34.31 53.62
C ASP A 749 41.59 -33.69 53.39
N ALA A 750 41.64 -32.46 52.87
CA ALA A 750 42.87 -31.75 52.58
C ALA A 750 43.68 -31.42 53.87
N PRO A 751 45.02 -31.53 53.83
CA PRO A 751 45.87 -31.11 54.95
C PRO A 751 45.62 -29.64 55.33
N GLY A 752 45.30 -29.38 56.59
CA GLY A 752 45.04 -28.02 57.09
C GLY A 752 43.63 -27.48 56.83
N ALA A 753 42.69 -28.32 56.37
CA ALA A 753 41.30 -27.92 56.17
C ALA A 753 40.69 -27.28 57.44
N PRO A 754 39.84 -26.24 57.31
CA PRO A 754 39.07 -25.68 58.42
C PRO A 754 38.24 -26.75 59.16
N VAL A 755 37.88 -26.46 60.41
CA VAL A 755 36.95 -27.31 61.17
C VAL A 755 35.54 -27.22 60.57
N GLN A 756 34.84 -28.36 60.46
CA GLN A 756 33.47 -28.39 59.98
C GLN A 756 32.52 -28.02 61.11
N ALA A 757 31.91 -26.84 61.06
CA ALA A 757 30.87 -26.45 62.02
C ALA A 757 29.47 -26.79 61.48
N GLY A 758 28.52 -27.08 62.39
CA GLY A 758 27.08 -27.11 62.09
C GLY A 758 26.56 -28.30 61.28
N GLY A 759 27.42 -29.24 60.89
CA GLY A 759 27.04 -30.51 60.26
C GLY A 759 26.62 -31.57 61.29
N SER A 760 26.62 -32.83 60.87
CA SER A 760 26.36 -33.96 61.77
C SER A 760 27.28 -35.15 61.49
N VAL A 761 27.41 -36.02 62.49
CA VAL A 761 28.12 -37.31 62.38
C VAL A 761 27.15 -38.44 62.65
N SER A 762 27.23 -39.51 61.85
CA SER A 762 26.56 -40.78 62.11
C SER A 762 27.59 -41.89 62.23
N VAL A 763 27.29 -42.88 63.07
CA VAL A 763 28.17 -43.98 63.40
C VAL A 763 27.47 -45.30 63.13
N VAL A 764 28.12 -46.19 62.39
CA VAL A 764 27.76 -47.60 62.25
C VAL A 764 28.62 -48.39 63.21
N TRP A 765 27.98 -49.06 64.17
CA TRP A 765 28.64 -49.84 65.20
C TRP A 765 28.97 -51.26 64.73
N PRO A 766 29.84 -52.01 65.46
CA PRO A 766 30.29 -53.33 65.01
C PRO A 766 29.19 -54.40 64.93
N ASP A 767 28.09 -54.22 65.68
CA ASP A 767 26.90 -55.09 65.63
C ASP A 767 25.95 -54.75 64.47
N GLY A 768 26.30 -53.77 63.63
CA GLY A 768 25.48 -53.28 62.52
C GLY A 768 24.44 -52.22 62.92
N SER A 769 24.29 -51.90 64.21
CA SER A 769 23.40 -50.82 64.65
C SER A 769 23.94 -49.45 64.22
N ARG A 770 23.03 -48.48 64.01
CA ARG A 770 23.39 -47.12 63.58
C ARG A 770 22.98 -46.10 64.62
N SER A 771 23.84 -45.10 64.84
CA SER A 771 23.48 -43.93 65.63
C SER A 771 22.51 -43.02 64.87
N GLY A 772 21.72 -42.23 65.62
CA GLY A 772 21.16 -41.00 65.07
C GLY A 772 22.26 -39.99 64.71
N PRO A 773 21.94 -38.95 63.92
CA PRO A 773 22.87 -37.87 63.61
C PRO A 773 23.23 -37.08 64.88
N VAL A 774 24.53 -36.92 65.12
CA VAL A 774 25.10 -36.15 66.23
C VAL A 774 25.58 -34.81 65.70
N PRO A 775 25.15 -33.67 66.26
CA PRO A 775 25.59 -32.37 65.78
C PRO A 775 27.09 -32.17 65.99
N ILE A 776 27.76 -31.56 65.01
CA ILE A 776 29.16 -31.15 65.13
C ILE A 776 29.23 -29.76 65.76
N GLY A 777 30.03 -29.60 66.81
CA GLY A 777 30.24 -28.34 67.51
C GLY A 777 30.87 -27.26 66.64
N SER A 778 30.80 -26.00 67.07
CA SER A 778 31.39 -24.86 66.37
C SER A 778 32.91 -24.93 66.22
N ASP A 779 33.57 -25.72 67.08
CA ASP A 779 35.01 -26.02 67.04
C ASP A 779 35.33 -27.31 66.25
N GLY A 780 34.34 -27.91 65.58
CA GLY A 780 34.46 -29.17 64.84
C GLY A 780 34.38 -30.41 65.72
N THR A 781 34.32 -30.28 67.05
CA THR A 781 34.29 -31.44 67.95
C THR A 781 32.94 -32.14 67.91
N TRP A 782 32.98 -33.47 68.00
CA TRP A 782 31.80 -34.31 68.15
C TRP A 782 32.15 -35.53 69.01
N SER A 783 31.17 -36.04 69.75
CA SER A 783 31.33 -37.27 70.53
C SER A 783 30.02 -38.02 70.64
N LEU A 784 30.10 -39.34 70.64
CA LEU A 784 28.96 -40.23 70.77
C LEU A 784 29.32 -41.36 71.75
N PRO A 785 28.57 -41.52 72.86
CA PRO A 785 28.83 -42.60 73.81
C PRO A 785 28.53 -43.97 73.19
N LEU A 786 29.07 -45.04 73.80
CA LEU A 786 28.73 -46.41 73.39
C LEU A 786 27.23 -46.70 73.59
N PRO A 787 26.58 -47.40 72.65
CA PRO A 787 25.23 -47.90 72.85
C PRO A 787 25.14 -48.79 74.09
N ALA A 788 24.03 -48.67 74.84
CA ALA A 788 23.81 -49.44 76.04
C ALA A 788 23.83 -50.95 75.72
N GLY A 789 24.68 -51.71 76.43
CA GLY A 789 24.81 -53.16 76.24
C GLY A 789 25.81 -53.60 75.15
N MET A 790 26.54 -52.68 74.52
CA MET A 790 27.54 -53.03 73.50
C MET A 790 28.75 -53.76 74.10
N THR A 791 28.88 -55.05 73.79
CA THR A 791 29.98 -55.92 74.26
C THR A 791 30.95 -56.36 73.16
N VAL A 792 30.68 -55.98 71.90
CA VAL A 792 31.49 -56.35 70.73
C VAL A 792 32.65 -55.40 70.51
N GLU A 793 33.84 -55.95 70.23
CA GLU A 793 34.98 -55.23 69.63
C GLU A 793 34.92 -55.39 68.11
N GLY A 794 35.25 -54.34 67.35
CA GLY A 794 35.24 -54.42 65.89
C GLY A 794 35.29 -53.05 65.21
N LEU A 795 35.12 -53.05 63.89
CA LEU A 795 35.17 -51.84 63.08
C LEU A 795 33.95 -50.95 63.30
N VAL A 796 34.21 -49.69 63.58
CA VAL A 796 33.20 -48.63 63.67
C VAL A 796 33.35 -47.71 62.47
N GLY A 797 32.25 -47.50 61.73
CA GLY A 797 32.22 -46.67 60.53
C GLY A 797 31.61 -45.31 60.84
N VAL A 798 32.40 -44.24 60.71
CA VAL A 798 31.97 -42.88 61.02
C VAL A 798 31.78 -42.08 59.74
N ARG A 799 30.64 -41.41 59.59
CA ARG A 799 30.33 -40.54 58.46
C ARG A 799 30.00 -39.15 58.94
N ALA A 800 30.51 -38.15 58.25
CA ALA A 800 30.18 -36.75 58.47
C ALA A 800 29.30 -36.26 57.32
N THR A 801 28.32 -35.44 57.65
CA THR A 801 27.46 -34.73 56.71
C THR A 801 27.57 -33.24 57.02
N ASP A 802 27.95 -32.44 56.04
CA ASP A 802 28.08 -30.99 56.21
C ASP A 802 26.68 -30.29 56.24
N PRO A 803 26.60 -28.97 56.51
CA PRO A 803 25.34 -28.23 56.52
C PRO A 803 24.58 -28.22 55.18
N VAL A 804 25.29 -28.32 54.06
CA VAL A 804 24.72 -28.38 52.71
C VAL A 804 24.50 -29.81 52.24
N GLY A 805 24.67 -30.79 53.13
CA GLY A 805 24.41 -32.22 53.02
C GLY A 805 25.35 -33.04 52.15
N ASN A 806 26.58 -32.61 51.91
CA ASN A 806 27.62 -33.47 51.37
C ASN A 806 28.02 -34.51 52.42
N GLU A 807 28.03 -35.78 52.04
CA GLU A 807 28.41 -36.90 52.90
C GLU A 807 29.85 -37.33 52.64
N SER A 808 30.59 -37.61 53.72
CA SER A 808 31.93 -38.18 53.67
C SER A 808 31.94 -39.67 53.28
N ALA A 809 33.11 -40.18 52.90
CA ALA A 809 33.34 -41.61 52.92
C ALA A 809 33.33 -42.08 54.40
N PRO A 810 32.96 -43.35 54.68
CA PRO A 810 33.04 -43.87 56.03
C PRO A 810 34.51 -43.96 56.47
N GLU A 811 34.83 -43.32 57.60
CA GLU A 811 36.10 -43.46 58.30
C GLU A 811 35.98 -44.65 59.27
N TRP A 812 36.70 -45.73 58.98
CA TRP A 812 36.65 -46.96 59.76
C TRP A 812 37.76 -46.99 60.82
N VAL A 813 37.38 -47.21 62.08
CA VAL A 813 38.27 -47.26 63.24
C VAL A 813 37.97 -48.48 64.11
N ASP A 814 39.00 -49.11 64.67
CA ASP A 814 38.82 -50.21 65.63
C ASP A 814 38.27 -49.71 66.97
N LEU A 815 37.13 -50.24 67.39
CA LEU A 815 36.64 -50.08 68.75
C LEU A 815 37.36 -51.08 69.68
N ARG A 816 38.43 -50.61 70.33
CA ARG A 816 39.22 -51.42 71.27
C ARG A 816 38.76 -51.19 72.71
N GLN A 817 38.39 -52.25 73.43
CA GLN A 817 38.21 -52.17 74.88
C GLN A 817 39.55 -52.46 75.56
N ALA A 818 40.18 -51.44 76.17
CA ALA A 818 41.31 -51.72 77.06
C ALA A 818 40.87 -52.67 78.20
N PRO A 819 41.74 -53.59 78.69
CA PRO A 819 41.38 -54.56 79.73
C PRO A 819 40.95 -53.86 81.02
N ARG A 820 40.00 -54.47 81.77
CA ARG A 820 39.58 -53.99 83.10
C ARG A 820 40.79 -53.95 84.03
N GLN A 821 41.26 -52.76 84.42
CA GLN A 821 42.20 -52.67 85.53
C GLN A 821 41.50 -53.06 86.83
N LYS A 822 42.05 -54.08 87.50
CA LYS A 822 41.66 -54.49 88.85
C LYS A 822 41.90 -53.31 89.79
N ALA A 823 40.93 -53.08 90.68
CA ALA A 823 41.00 -52.12 91.76
C ALA A 823 42.30 -52.27 92.58
N VAL A 824 42.90 -51.14 92.94
CA VAL A 824 43.98 -51.05 93.93
C VAL A 824 43.42 -50.23 95.10
N PRO A 825 43.61 -50.67 96.36
CA PRO A 825 42.85 -50.13 97.49
C PRO A 825 43.46 -48.84 98.06
N PHE A 826 42.60 -48.06 98.69
CA PHE A 826 42.94 -46.88 99.51
C PHE A 826 43.73 -47.28 100.76
N THR A 827 44.90 -46.68 100.95
CA THR A 827 45.56 -46.29 102.23
C THR A 827 46.76 -45.43 101.82
N GLY A 828 47.13 -44.26 102.32
CA GLY A 828 46.81 -43.43 103.47
C GLY A 828 48.05 -42.52 103.67
N GLY A 829 47.85 -41.25 104.09
CA GLY A 829 48.92 -40.39 104.63
C GLY A 829 49.64 -39.44 103.64
N GLY A 830 49.40 -38.13 103.76
CA GLY A 830 50.39 -37.10 103.39
C GLY A 830 51.49 -37.00 104.46
N PRO A 831 52.27 -35.90 104.59
CA PRO A 831 52.40 -34.67 103.79
C PRO A 831 53.88 -34.36 103.41
N TRP A 832 54.21 -33.07 103.18
CA TRP A 832 55.51 -32.41 102.92
C TRP A 832 55.90 -32.25 101.44
N SER A 833 56.48 -31.14 100.96
CA SER A 833 56.63 -29.76 101.44
C SER A 833 57.40 -29.01 100.33
N ALA A 834 57.00 -27.76 100.11
CA ALA A 834 57.89 -26.62 99.88
C ALA A 834 58.57 -26.34 98.52
N LEU A 835 58.56 -25.02 98.27
CA LEU A 835 59.46 -24.15 97.51
C LEU A 835 59.16 -24.01 96.01
N ALA A 836 58.44 -22.97 95.59
CA ALA A 836 58.80 -21.53 95.57
C ALA A 836 59.62 -21.16 94.32
N ALA A 837 59.07 -20.28 93.50
CA ALA A 837 59.79 -19.13 92.92
C ALA A 837 58.84 -18.22 92.12
N CYS A 838 58.82 -16.95 92.55
CA CYS A 838 58.66 -15.71 91.76
C CYS A 838 57.25 -15.43 91.16
N LEU A 839 56.36 -14.63 91.79
CA LEU A 839 56.40 -13.18 92.12
C LEU A 839 56.66 -12.24 90.93
N GLY A 840 55.69 -11.33 90.70
CA GLY A 840 55.70 -10.21 89.75
C GLY A 840 54.28 -9.70 89.43
N VAL A 841 53.46 -9.31 90.44
CA VAL A 841 53.08 -7.90 90.77
C VAL A 841 52.25 -7.23 89.65
N ALA A 842 50.90 -7.18 89.70
CA ALA A 842 49.96 -6.45 90.58
C ALA A 842 49.79 -4.94 90.28
N ALA A 843 48.56 -4.51 89.94
CA ALA A 843 47.78 -3.37 90.48
C ALA A 843 46.73 -2.90 89.44
N LEU A 844 45.53 -2.36 89.69
CA LEU A 844 44.71 -2.05 90.87
C LEU A 844 43.28 -1.65 90.37
N ALA A 845 42.32 -1.64 91.31
CA ALA A 845 41.05 -0.87 91.37
C ALA A 845 39.88 -1.26 90.42
N LEU A 846 38.77 -1.83 90.89
CA LEU A 846 37.66 -1.26 91.69
C LEU A 846 36.92 -0.08 91.03
N ALA A 847 35.69 -0.31 90.54
CA ALA A 847 34.43 0.21 91.11
C ALA A 847 33.33 0.47 90.05
N ALA A 848 32.20 -0.19 90.30
CA ALA A 848 30.81 0.29 90.21
C ALA A 848 30.23 0.96 88.92
N ALA A 849 29.12 0.33 88.48
CA ALA A 849 27.83 0.92 88.12
C ALA A 849 27.67 1.74 86.82
N GLY A 850 26.49 1.56 86.21
CA GLY A 850 25.75 2.71 85.68
C GLY A 850 25.61 2.80 84.16
N ALA A 851 24.37 2.55 83.73
CA ALA A 851 23.72 2.86 82.47
C ALA A 851 24.12 4.15 81.69
N ALA A 852 23.87 4.06 80.37
CA ALA A 852 23.17 5.03 79.51
C ALA A 852 23.91 6.24 78.85
N VAL A 853 23.80 6.27 77.50
CA VAL A 853 23.29 7.37 76.65
C VAL A 853 24.24 8.46 76.08
N ILE A 854 24.35 8.44 74.73
CA ILE A 854 24.25 9.51 73.68
C ILE A 854 25.17 10.76 73.66
N ALA A 855 25.65 11.08 72.42
CA ALA A 855 25.91 12.38 71.74
C ALA A 855 27.37 12.50 71.22
N LYS A 856 27.68 12.56 69.90
CA LYS A 856 27.56 13.68 68.91
C LYS A 856 28.22 14.97 69.45
N GLU A 857 29.21 15.62 68.82
CA GLU A 857 29.16 16.27 67.50
C GLU A 857 30.48 17.06 67.20
N ARG A 858 30.96 17.08 65.92
CA ARG A 858 31.66 18.14 65.10
C ARG A 858 32.84 18.97 65.69
N ARG A 859 33.75 19.68 64.97
CA ARG A 859 33.80 20.39 63.66
C ARG A 859 35.28 20.87 63.42
N ASP A 860 35.80 21.02 62.19
CA ASP A 860 36.12 22.30 61.47
C ASP A 860 37.31 21.99 60.50
N ARG A 861 37.59 22.60 59.32
CA ARG A 861 37.49 23.98 58.80
C ARG A 861 37.39 24.05 57.24
N HIS A 862 36.62 25.07 56.80
CA HIS A 862 36.61 25.99 55.62
C HIS A 862 37.83 26.16 54.67
N PRO A 863 37.74 26.80 53.46
CA PRO A 863 37.09 28.12 53.10
C PRO A 863 36.20 28.16 51.81
N VAL A 864 35.13 28.99 51.69
CA VAL A 864 34.98 30.45 51.34
C VAL A 864 35.45 30.78 49.90
N ALA A 865 34.77 31.49 48.98
CA ALA A 865 33.39 31.97 48.73
C ALA A 865 33.39 32.72 47.37
N ALA A 866 32.27 32.77 46.63
CA ALA A 866 31.78 33.99 45.92
C ALA A 866 30.43 33.75 45.18
N LYS A 867 29.40 34.48 45.65
CA LYS A 867 28.36 35.29 44.94
C LYS A 867 27.91 34.91 43.51
N ALA A 868 26.67 35.11 43.06
CA ALA A 868 25.39 35.55 43.63
C ALA A 868 24.32 35.62 42.50
N LYS A 869 23.03 35.43 42.86
CA LYS A 869 21.78 35.94 42.23
C LYS A 869 21.42 35.40 40.83
N LYS A 870 20.17 35.09 40.47
CA LYS A 870 18.84 35.44 41.00
C LYS A 870 17.79 34.51 40.34
N GLN A 871 16.66 34.33 41.05
CA GLN A 871 15.42 33.60 40.72
C GLN A 871 15.45 32.10 40.98
#